data_AF-A0A8K0A0N8-F1
#
_entry.id   AF-A0A8K0A0N8-F1
#
_cell.length_a   1.000
_cell.length_b   1.000
_cell.length_c   1.000
_cell.angle_alpha   90.00
_cell.angle_beta   90.00
_cell.angle_gamma   90.00
#
_symmetry.space_group_name_H-M   'P 1'
#
loop_
_entity.id
_entity.type
_entity.pdbx_description
1 polymer ?
#
loop_
_entity_poly.entity_id
_entity_poly.type
_entity_poly.pdbx_seq_one_letter_code
_entity_poly.pdbx_strand_id
1 'polypeptide(L)'
;MSPCQVVVLVAVVLSAGPAVLGQGGTGTQVPPDPQPPQPTQPPAGDTCSATDFHYEYTECDSSGGRWRVLVPNVGNTCTGPPPADTPRRGKECSFSCGSGEFFNIDQQACQRCPPGSYSLGGGVLFDHWEALPGGFTTTAEIGDYSYSSQTNCSEVTWEPKGDFIASGSGDCTTTLVYAANLKKAGKVTFTYQYIDDNTIFHVYVQNEQCQTVMDSDTNKWPDTTEEGKWKEESIDLTSGNNVIYWKTTGLSFGNERKPKPVFIKKITIEGVAYTSECTKCPPGTYTDQPGQSECKACEENHHQPQPGQRNCQKCPKNHFAEAGSSQCTPMPPCKTQDYFETHTPCDEDKKTQLMYKWIEPKICRDDVNGAVQLPASGAKEPCPPCNPGMAFPNETATVCDFCPANQYSAGEQLCQNCPPSTEPNYSHQYKWWNSLPSSMEMTCISVHVRGCASTRGWELASDHIHSGVGNADDAYLVLALRTEGYRDQIPGSPGEFGRITFVFDTVCTSGCQLFFMQEIEGRGTKVIESWSGAQSKQQYSFVISAQDAMTFTWAFQKTDEVFGDNQQNFPGDLARIYMINVTNTVDGGASSCTACPQGSKNARCIPCEKGFFANPDTNKCEQCPRGTYLNFGAADGPCVPCSEGTTSNEDRTACYSDCTFTDEEGHKFDLSALKGFHTVHSAPTFTAMGTRYFYQFNVSLCGNNGIGEASCLDNITAVEGQGSRPGEVGDVVKGMVCRSTIIPTNNKGIAQVISAQPDSLGDRLLNVTLAGVNNTGTAMSEMVDLFEPEQDGIHDLMFEFQSEKSTMACPEGRRTLIYLRCDYTQTGEGKIELPRNCPTGTCTGCDFHFLWHTQQACPLCTESDFTSIEGQCKDGQEVTQYLWTQTEYRTCRDGVALPATKTKKCHVLSIRDPMVQIGVGLATCCSILLVCMLAYFWRKNRKLEYKYMRLMQNSTKPGELPKVESCMDDGEDEDEVIFNEGGNSASTLFNKFKNKMQSKMAGEGDNPFESIQLTPKQQLSNI
;
A
#
# COMPACT_ATOMS: atom_id res chain seq x y z
N MET A 1 4.26 35.93 63.54
CA MET A 1 2.97 35.25 63.61
C MET A 1 1.90 36.31 63.79
N SER A 2 1.21 36.64 62.70
CA SER A 2 0.11 37.59 62.66
C SER A 2 -1.14 36.82 62.23
N PRO A 3 -2.31 37.03 62.84
CA PRO A 3 -3.52 36.34 62.40
C PRO A 3 -3.94 36.83 61.01
N CYS A 4 -4.40 35.92 60.15
CA CYS A 4 -4.97 36.28 58.85
C CYS A 4 -6.18 37.20 59.04
N GLN A 5 -6.12 38.42 58.49
CA GLN A 5 -7.33 39.22 58.28
C GLN A 5 -8.10 38.66 57.09
N VAL A 6 -8.83 37.57 57.32
CA VAL A 6 -9.93 37.19 56.43
C VAL A 6 -11.04 38.21 56.64
N VAL A 7 -11.21 39.12 55.67
CA VAL A 7 -12.38 40.01 55.64
C VAL A 7 -13.58 39.17 55.19
N VAL A 8 -14.18 38.43 56.13
CA VAL A 8 -15.46 37.78 55.90
C VAL A 8 -16.52 38.86 55.84
N LEU A 9 -16.90 39.27 54.63
CA LEU A 9 -18.11 40.04 54.38
C LEU A 9 -19.33 39.14 54.63
N VAL A 10 -19.71 39.02 55.91
CA VAL A 10 -20.98 38.40 56.29
C VAL A 10 -22.10 39.27 55.75
N ALA A 11 -22.73 38.85 54.67
CA ALA A 11 -23.93 39.47 54.12
C ALA A 11 -25.13 39.23 55.05
N VAL A 12 -25.19 39.98 56.15
CA VAL A 12 -26.39 40.06 56.99
C VAL A 12 -27.47 40.81 56.20
N VAL A 13 -28.45 40.08 55.70
CA VAL A 13 -29.64 40.67 55.06
C VAL A 13 -30.52 41.30 56.15
N LEU A 14 -30.23 42.57 56.46
CA LEU A 14 -31.13 43.46 57.20
C LEU A 14 -31.77 44.44 56.21
N SER A 15 -33.05 44.24 55.93
CA SER A 15 -33.84 45.13 55.08
C SER A 15 -34.08 46.47 55.77
N ALA A 16 -33.25 47.47 55.45
CA ALA A 16 -33.48 48.87 55.82
C ALA A 16 -33.72 49.69 54.54
N GLY A 17 -34.89 50.31 54.43
CA GLY A 17 -35.24 51.17 53.29
C GLY A 17 -34.38 52.44 53.24
N PRO A 18 -34.17 53.03 52.06
CA PRO A 18 -33.22 54.14 51.88
C PRO A 18 -33.74 55.44 52.53
N ALA A 19 -32.94 55.99 53.45
CA ALA A 19 -33.11 57.35 53.95
C ALA A 19 -32.40 58.33 53.00
N VAL A 20 -33.16 59.22 52.35
CA VAL A 20 -32.61 60.28 51.49
C VAL A 20 -32.37 61.54 52.33
N LEU A 21 -31.11 61.95 52.47
CA LEU A 21 -30.74 63.28 52.96
C LEU A 21 -30.73 64.27 51.80
N GLY A 22 -31.54 65.34 51.90
CA GLY A 22 -31.71 66.32 50.83
C GLY A 22 -30.88 67.59 50.99
N GLN A 23 -30.78 68.35 49.89
CA GLN A 23 -30.54 69.80 49.90
C GLN A 23 -31.40 70.49 48.82
N GLY A 24 -31.87 71.71 49.11
CA GLY A 24 -31.90 72.74 48.07
C GLY A 24 -33.19 73.01 47.27
N GLY A 25 -34.33 73.21 47.94
CA GLY A 25 -35.28 74.31 47.64
C GLY A 25 -35.94 74.49 46.25
N THR A 26 -37.27 74.47 46.22
CA THR A 26 -38.14 75.66 45.95
C THR A 26 -39.61 75.24 46.15
N GLY A 27 -40.45 76.14 46.66
CA GLY A 27 -41.77 75.75 47.20
C GLY A 27 -42.95 75.94 46.25
N THR A 28 -44.02 75.15 46.44
CA THR A 28 -45.39 75.58 46.13
C THR A 28 -46.44 74.77 46.93
N GLN A 29 -47.28 75.52 47.65
CA GLN A 29 -48.61 75.26 48.24
C GLN A 29 -49.16 73.83 48.45
N VAL A 30 -49.66 73.61 49.68
CA VAL A 30 -50.35 72.41 50.18
C VAL A 30 -51.89 72.60 50.20
N PRO A 31 -52.69 71.62 49.74
CA PRO A 31 -54.07 71.39 50.19
C PRO A 31 -54.15 70.26 51.26
N PRO A 32 -55.21 70.19 52.09
CA PRO A 32 -55.19 69.46 53.37
C PRO A 32 -55.51 67.96 53.32
N ASP A 33 -55.04 67.23 54.33
CA ASP A 33 -55.28 65.81 54.61
C ASP A 33 -56.77 65.41 54.73
N PRO A 34 -57.14 64.19 54.27
CA PRO A 34 -58.24 63.42 54.85
C PRO A 34 -57.78 62.65 56.11
N GLN A 35 -58.66 62.56 57.11
CA GLN A 35 -58.35 61.96 58.42
C GLN A 35 -57.99 60.46 58.35
N PRO A 36 -57.14 59.96 59.28
CA PRO A 36 -56.86 58.53 59.38
C PRO A 36 -58.09 57.74 59.85
N PRO A 37 -58.33 56.52 59.32
CA PRO A 37 -59.30 55.61 59.90
C PRO A 37 -58.86 55.17 61.31
N GLN A 38 -59.83 55.00 62.22
CA GLN A 38 -59.57 54.53 63.58
C GLN A 38 -58.94 53.13 63.59
N PRO A 39 -58.10 52.79 64.60
CA PRO A 39 -57.53 51.46 64.72
C PRO A 39 -58.62 50.42 64.95
N THR A 40 -58.87 49.58 63.95
CA THR A 40 -59.53 48.28 64.15
C THR A 40 -58.66 47.45 65.10
N GLN A 41 -59.28 46.85 66.11
CA GLN A 41 -58.59 45.92 67.01
C GLN A 41 -57.93 44.80 66.19
N PRO A 42 -56.73 44.32 66.57
CA PRO A 42 -56.13 43.17 65.91
C PRO A 42 -57.06 41.96 66.05
N PRO A 43 -57.23 41.12 65.02
CA PRO A 43 -57.92 39.85 65.17
C PRO A 43 -57.21 39.00 66.22
N ALA A 44 -57.96 38.11 66.87
CA ALA A 44 -57.37 37.14 67.80
C ALA A 44 -56.29 36.34 67.07
N GLY A 45 -55.08 36.27 67.65
CA GLY A 45 -53.92 35.71 66.97
C GLY A 45 -54.14 34.25 66.56
N ASP A 46 -53.88 33.97 65.29
CA ASP A 46 -54.02 32.62 64.74
C ASP A 46 -53.09 31.64 65.47
N THR A 47 -53.66 30.52 65.92
CA THR A 47 -52.90 29.42 66.51
C THR A 47 -52.06 28.75 65.43
N CYS A 48 -50.75 28.65 65.67
CA CYS A 48 -49.79 28.06 64.74
C CYS A 48 -50.25 26.69 64.21
N SER A 49 -50.29 26.56 62.88
CA SER A 49 -50.62 25.34 62.16
C SER A 49 -49.36 24.51 61.85
N ALA A 50 -49.54 23.27 61.41
CA ALA A 50 -48.41 22.43 60.99
C ALA A 50 -47.68 22.96 59.74
N THR A 51 -48.33 23.83 58.96
CA THR A 51 -47.75 24.47 57.76
C THR A 51 -46.97 25.75 58.05
N ASP A 52 -46.97 26.25 59.29
CA ASP A 52 -46.19 27.43 59.71
C ASP A 52 -44.74 27.10 60.06
N PHE A 53 -44.37 25.82 59.98
CA PHE A 53 -43.03 25.33 60.27
C PHE A 53 -42.54 24.37 59.18
N HIS A 54 -41.23 24.27 59.06
CA HIS A 54 -40.53 23.26 58.29
C HIS A 54 -39.56 22.49 59.20
N TYR A 55 -38.94 21.44 58.68
CA TYR A 55 -37.89 20.73 59.41
C TYR A 55 -36.52 21.14 58.90
N GLU A 56 -35.62 21.43 59.83
CA GLU A 56 -34.19 21.57 59.58
C GLU A 56 -33.41 20.57 60.44
N TYR A 57 -32.12 20.40 60.12
CA TYR A 57 -31.19 19.82 61.07
C TYR A 57 -30.45 20.90 61.85
N THR A 58 -30.21 20.65 63.12
CA THR A 58 -29.22 21.40 63.90
C THR A 58 -27.82 21.27 63.28
N GLU A 59 -26.91 22.14 63.71
CA GLU A 59 -25.48 21.88 63.58
C GLU A 59 -25.09 20.51 64.17
N CYS A 60 -23.92 20.04 63.74
CA CYS A 60 -23.37 18.75 64.12
C CYS A 60 -22.90 18.75 65.58
N ASP A 61 -23.37 17.78 66.36
CA ASP A 61 -22.79 17.48 67.66
C ASP A 61 -21.37 16.88 67.52
N SER A 62 -20.62 16.88 68.62
CA SER A 62 -19.23 16.36 68.67
C SER A 62 -19.12 14.85 68.43
N SER A 63 -20.23 14.13 68.27
CA SER A 63 -20.28 12.73 67.85
C SER A 63 -20.72 12.54 66.39
N GLY A 64 -20.76 13.61 65.59
CA GLY A 64 -21.09 13.56 64.16
C GLY A 64 -22.59 13.41 63.85
N GLY A 65 -23.44 13.43 64.87
CA GLY A 65 -24.89 13.42 64.71
C GLY A 65 -25.49 14.82 64.69
N ARG A 66 -26.77 14.91 64.34
CA ARG A 66 -27.56 16.15 64.32
C ARG A 66 -29.02 15.82 64.60
N TRP A 67 -29.80 16.81 65.01
CA TRP A 67 -31.21 16.62 65.40
C TRP A 67 -32.14 17.23 64.36
N ARG A 68 -33.14 16.47 63.91
CA ARG A 68 -34.26 16.99 63.13
C ARG A 68 -35.15 17.79 64.09
N VAL A 69 -35.24 19.09 63.85
CA VAL A 69 -35.99 20.05 64.66
C VAL A 69 -37.01 20.78 63.78
N LEU A 70 -38.09 21.23 64.39
CA LEU A 70 -39.16 21.97 63.73
C LEU A 70 -38.87 23.48 63.86
N VAL A 71 -38.68 24.19 62.75
CA VAL A 71 -38.27 25.60 62.69
C VAL A 71 -39.40 26.44 62.06
N PRO A 72 -39.77 27.61 62.63
CA PRO A 72 -40.79 28.47 62.04
C PRO A 72 -40.39 29.00 60.65
N ASN A 73 -41.35 29.10 59.73
CA ASN A 73 -41.13 29.70 58.43
C ASN A 73 -40.87 31.22 58.57
N VAL A 74 -39.82 31.72 57.90
CA VAL A 74 -39.41 33.13 57.99
C VAL A 74 -40.53 34.03 57.47
N GLY A 75 -41.10 34.86 58.35
CA GLY A 75 -42.17 35.81 58.04
C GLY A 75 -43.54 35.44 58.64
N ASN A 76 -43.77 34.20 59.05
CA ASN A 76 -45.03 33.82 59.70
C ASN A 76 -44.99 34.18 61.20
N THR A 77 -45.94 35.00 61.64
CA THR A 77 -46.11 35.37 63.05
C THR A 77 -47.43 34.81 63.58
N CYS A 78 -47.36 33.62 64.17
CA CYS A 78 -48.49 32.92 64.80
C CYS A 78 -48.28 32.82 66.32
N THR A 79 -49.36 32.61 67.08
CA THR A 79 -49.29 32.51 68.55
C THR A 79 -49.77 31.15 69.05
N GLY A 80 -48.83 30.30 69.43
CA GLY A 80 -49.08 28.99 70.05
C GLY A 80 -47.79 28.16 70.17
N PRO A 81 -47.80 27.05 70.93
CA PRO A 81 -46.70 26.10 70.88
C PRO A 81 -46.64 25.43 69.49
N PRO A 82 -45.45 25.04 69.00
CA PRO A 82 -45.34 24.25 67.78
C PRO A 82 -46.08 22.90 67.90
N PRO A 83 -46.47 22.29 66.78
CA PRO A 83 -46.96 20.91 66.74
C PRO A 83 -46.04 19.97 67.53
N ALA A 84 -46.64 19.07 68.32
CA ALA A 84 -45.91 18.15 69.18
C ALA A 84 -45.26 16.98 68.38
N ASP A 85 -44.17 17.26 67.64
CA ASP A 85 -43.21 16.23 67.19
C ASP A 85 -41.96 16.28 68.07
N THR A 86 -41.48 15.12 68.50
CA THR A 86 -40.28 14.99 69.33
C THR A 86 -39.04 15.09 68.45
N PRO A 87 -38.02 15.92 68.78
CA PRO A 87 -36.77 15.97 68.04
C PRO A 87 -36.16 14.57 67.86
N ARG A 88 -35.85 14.21 66.62
CA ARG A 88 -35.30 12.89 66.27
C ARG A 88 -33.83 13.02 65.90
N ARG A 89 -32.99 12.06 66.31
CA ARG A 89 -31.61 11.96 65.80
C ARG A 89 -31.69 11.72 64.29
N GLY A 90 -31.12 12.64 63.51
CA GLY A 90 -31.11 12.60 62.06
C GLY A 90 -30.03 11.69 61.49
N LYS A 91 -29.89 11.71 60.16
CA LYS A 91 -28.72 11.14 59.48
C LYS A 91 -27.43 11.87 59.90
N GLU A 92 -26.33 11.12 59.94
CA GLU A 92 -24.98 11.62 60.24
C GLU A 92 -24.60 12.83 59.36
N CYS A 93 -23.66 13.64 59.83
CA CYS A 93 -23.30 14.89 59.16
C CYS A 93 -22.64 14.73 57.79
N SER A 94 -21.92 13.63 57.58
CA SER A 94 -21.30 13.23 56.30
C SER A 94 -22.29 12.65 55.27
N PHE A 95 -23.57 12.49 55.64
CA PHE A 95 -24.58 11.89 54.77
C PHE A 95 -24.91 12.78 53.56
N SER A 96 -24.87 12.17 52.37
CA SER A 96 -25.37 12.72 51.10
C SER A 96 -26.28 11.70 50.39
N CYS A 97 -27.12 12.18 49.47
CA CYS A 97 -27.78 11.30 48.51
C CYS A 97 -26.90 10.99 47.30
N GLY A 98 -27.33 10.07 46.45
CA GLY A 98 -26.68 9.80 45.16
C GLY A 98 -27.05 10.84 44.09
N SER A 99 -26.31 10.84 42.98
CA SER A 99 -26.63 11.67 41.81
C SER A 99 -28.03 11.36 41.30
N GLY A 100 -28.78 12.40 40.95
CA GLY A 100 -30.20 12.33 40.60
C GLY A 100 -31.16 12.25 41.78
N GLU A 101 -30.68 12.25 43.02
CA GLU A 101 -31.53 12.14 44.21
C GLU A 101 -31.39 13.37 45.13
N PHE A 102 -32.43 13.66 45.92
CA PHE A 102 -32.42 14.67 46.97
C PHE A 102 -32.85 14.03 48.30
N PHE A 103 -32.47 14.65 49.43
CA PHE A 103 -32.83 14.13 50.74
C PHE A 103 -34.16 14.70 51.22
N ASN A 104 -35.19 13.86 51.25
CA ASN A 104 -36.46 14.22 51.85
C ASN A 104 -36.34 14.15 53.38
N ILE A 105 -36.23 15.32 54.03
CA ILE A 105 -35.99 15.42 55.48
C ILE A 105 -37.15 14.85 56.33
N ASP A 106 -38.36 14.81 55.79
CA ASP A 106 -39.53 14.23 56.48
C ASP A 106 -39.54 12.71 56.45
N GLN A 107 -39.18 12.12 55.31
CA GLN A 107 -39.08 10.67 55.16
C GLN A 107 -37.73 10.10 55.62
N GLN A 108 -36.75 10.97 55.95
CA GLN A 108 -35.39 10.58 56.35
C GLN A 108 -34.69 9.68 55.30
N ALA A 109 -35.02 9.88 54.01
CA ALA A 109 -34.61 9.03 52.90
C ALA A 109 -34.31 9.85 51.64
N CYS A 110 -33.44 9.30 50.77
CA CYS A 110 -33.21 9.86 49.45
C CYS A 110 -34.37 9.52 48.50
N GLN A 111 -34.77 10.49 47.69
CA GLN A 111 -35.79 10.37 46.67
C GLN A 111 -35.23 10.84 45.33
N ARG A 112 -35.61 10.18 44.23
CA ARG A 112 -35.23 10.63 42.89
C ARG A 112 -35.88 11.97 42.55
N CYS A 113 -35.11 12.85 41.92
CA CYS A 113 -35.63 14.11 41.43
C CYS A 113 -36.75 13.89 40.40
N PRO A 114 -37.87 14.64 40.49
CA PRO A 114 -38.92 14.57 39.49
C PRO A 114 -38.42 15.10 38.13
N PRO A 115 -38.98 14.63 37.01
CA PRO A 115 -38.63 15.17 35.70
C PRO A 115 -38.93 16.67 35.63
N GLY A 116 -38.03 17.43 35.01
CA GLY A 116 -37.92 18.88 35.06
C GLY A 116 -36.89 19.40 36.09
N SER A 117 -36.32 18.52 36.91
CA SER A 117 -35.31 18.90 37.90
C SER A 117 -34.13 17.92 37.90
N TYR A 118 -33.02 18.35 38.50
CA TYR A 118 -31.79 17.59 38.62
C TYR A 118 -31.15 17.76 40.01
N SER A 119 -30.19 16.90 40.33
CA SER A 119 -29.43 16.95 41.59
C SER A 119 -28.13 16.14 41.48
N LEU A 120 -27.09 16.57 42.19
CA LEU A 120 -25.88 15.77 42.42
C LEU A 120 -25.90 15.03 43.78
N GLY A 121 -26.97 15.13 44.56
CA GLY A 121 -27.20 14.42 45.83
C GLY A 121 -26.39 14.90 47.03
N GLY A 122 -25.13 15.29 46.80
CA GLY A 122 -24.20 15.94 47.74
C GLY A 122 -23.12 16.71 46.99
N GLY A 123 -23.54 17.42 45.94
CA GLY A 123 -22.67 18.21 45.07
C GLY A 123 -23.37 19.47 44.56
N VAL A 124 -22.59 20.45 44.12
CA VAL A 124 -23.06 21.67 43.43
C VAL A 124 -22.54 21.65 42.00
N LEU A 125 -23.39 22.07 41.05
CA LEU A 125 -23.06 22.19 39.64
C LEU A 125 -23.17 23.66 39.21
N PHE A 126 -22.18 24.14 38.47
CA PHE A 126 -22.18 25.42 37.75
C PHE A 126 -21.88 25.15 36.28
N ASP A 127 -22.91 25.26 35.45
CA ASP A 127 -22.92 24.96 34.02
C ASP A 127 -23.64 26.05 33.18
N HIS A 128 -24.11 27.12 33.82
CA HIS A 128 -24.80 28.25 33.21
C HIS A 128 -24.20 29.58 33.68
N TRP A 129 -23.77 30.42 32.75
CA TRP A 129 -22.94 31.60 33.03
C TRP A 129 -23.49 32.87 32.36
N GLU A 130 -24.78 33.18 32.56
CA GLU A 130 -25.35 34.52 32.28
C GLU A 130 -24.77 35.60 33.22
N ALA A 131 -24.51 35.23 34.46
CA ALA A 131 -23.86 36.05 35.48
C ALA A 131 -23.00 35.16 36.38
N LEU A 132 -22.00 35.72 37.06
CA LEU A 132 -21.17 34.97 37.98
C LEU A 132 -22.02 34.49 39.20
N PRO A 133 -22.16 33.18 39.46
CA PRO A 133 -23.03 32.69 40.53
C PRO A 133 -22.58 33.13 41.93
N GLY A 134 -23.53 33.23 42.86
CA GLY A 134 -23.24 33.57 44.25
C GLY A 134 -22.24 32.60 44.90
N GLY A 135 -21.20 33.15 45.52
CA GLY A 135 -20.10 32.39 46.13
C GLY A 135 -18.79 32.40 45.33
N PHE A 136 -18.82 32.80 44.06
CA PHE A 136 -17.61 33.12 43.31
C PHE A 136 -17.15 34.56 43.56
N THR A 137 -15.84 34.76 43.64
CA THR A 137 -15.19 36.07 43.64
C THR A 137 -14.04 36.11 42.63
N THR A 138 -13.88 37.24 41.95
CA THR A 138 -12.87 37.47 40.93
C THR A 138 -11.91 38.57 41.40
N THR A 139 -10.60 38.37 41.23
CA THR A 139 -9.57 39.37 41.54
C THR A 139 -8.57 39.47 40.39
N ALA A 140 -7.93 40.64 40.26
CA ALA A 140 -6.88 40.86 39.27
C ALA A 140 -5.73 41.67 39.84
N GLU A 141 -4.52 41.26 39.47
CA GLU A 141 -3.26 41.73 39.99
C GLU A 141 -2.24 41.86 38.83
N ILE A 142 -1.23 42.70 39.00
CA ILE A 142 -0.10 42.75 38.05
C ILE A 142 0.76 41.50 38.28
N GLY A 143 1.05 40.73 37.23
CA GLY A 143 1.84 39.50 37.37
C GLY A 143 3.30 39.78 37.73
N ASP A 144 3.89 38.94 38.59
CA ASP A 144 5.29 39.05 39.08
C ASP A 144 6.36 39.11 37.98
N TYR A 145 6.01 38.72 36.75
CA TYR A 145 6.90 38.69 35.58
C TYR A 145 6.63 39.80 34.56
N SER A 146 5.72 40.75 34.85
CA SER A 146 5.44 41.87 33.94
C SER A 146 6.54 42.92 33.96
N TYR A 147 7.07 43.23 32.77
CA TYR A 147 8.02 44.33 32.56
C TYR A 147 7.32 45.70 32.34
N SER A 148 5.98 45.75 32.28
CA SER A 148 5.20 46.95 31.91
C SER A 148 4.59 47.66 33.15
N SER A 149 5.30 48.65 33.69
CA SER A 149 4.89 49.42 34.88
C SER A 149 3.74 50.43 34.66
N GLN A 150 2.94 50.25 33.60
CA GLN A 150 1.85 51.15 33.21
C GLN A 150 0.48 50.45 32.99
N THR A 151 0.40 49.12 33.13
CA THR A 151 -0.83 48.37 32.85
C THR A 151 -1.79 48.40 34.04
N ASN A 152 -2.98 49.00 33.85
CA ASN A 152 -4.02 49.05 34.88
C ASN A 152 -4.89 47.78 34.85
N CYS A 153 -4.59 46.82 35.73
CA CYS A 153 -5.33 45.56 35.82
C CYS A 153 -6.66 45.63 36.60
N SER A 154 -7.07 46.80 37.10
CA SER A 154 -8.22 46.93 38.02
C SER A 154 -9.59 46.62 37.39
N GLU A 155 -9.68 46.61 36.06
CA GLU A 155 -10.91 46.36 35.29
C GLU A 155 -10.91 44.98 34.60
N VAL A 156 -9.79 44.26 34.63
CA VAL A 156 -9.63 42.95 33.98
C VAL A 156 -10.13 41.87 34.94
N THR A 157 -10.99 40.96 34.50
CA THR A 157 -11.67 40.00 35.39
C THR A 157 -12.01 38.70 34.66
N TRP A 158 -12.33 37.63 35.40
CA TRP A 158 -13.11 36.53 34.85
C TRP A 158 -14.52 37.03 34.51
N GLU A 159 -14.99 36.75 33.29
CA GLU A 159 -16.24 37.25 32.74
C GLU A 159 -17.19 36.13 32.28
N PRO A 160 -18.50 36.20 32.59
CA PRO A 160 -19.51 35.36 31.97
C PRO A 160 -19.62 35.61 30.46
N LYS A 161 -19.67 34.53 29.68
CA LYS A 161 -19.89 34.52 28.22
C LYS A 161 -21.07 33.61 27.83
N GLY A 162 -22.07 33.49 28.70
CA GLY A 162 -23.27 32.69 28.50
C GLY A 162 -23.05 31.21 28.80
N ASP A 163 -22.50 30.46 27.85
CA ASP A 163 -22.29 29.00 27.96
C ASP A 163 -20.98 28.64 28.73
N PHE A 164 -20.11 29.62 29.03
CA PHE A 164 -18.86 29.46 29.79
C PHE A 164 -18.41 30.77 30.45
N ILE A 165 -17.42 30.72 31.33
CA ILE A 165 -16.65 31.89 31.79
C ILE A 165 -15.28 31.96 31.12
N ALA A 166 -14.83 33.17 30.78
CA ALA A 166 -13.53 33.45 30.22
C ALA A 166 -12.64 34.18 31.24
N SER A 167 -11.36 33.84 31.31
CA SER A 167 -10.37 34.65 32.04
C SER A 167 -10.13 35.97 31.32
N GLY A 168 -9.69 36.99 32.06
CA GLY A 168 -9.24 38.23 31.42
C GLY A 168 -7.96 38.00 30.61
N SER A 169 -7.89 38.60 29.41
CA SER A 169 -6.77 38.49 28.47
C SER A 169 -5.73 39.61 28.63
N GLY A 170 -4.44 39.31 28.43
CA GLY A 170 -3.32 40.28 28.48
C GLY A 170 -2.36 40.06 29.64
N ASP A 171 -1.50 41.05 29.93
CA ASP A 171 -0.42 41.01 30.95
C ASP A 171 -0.89 40.87 32.41
N CYS A 172 -2.21 40.90 32.64
CA CYS A 172 -2.80 40.89 33.97
C CYS A 172 -2.97 39.45 34.48
N THR A 173 -2.70 39.26 35.76
CA THR A 173 -2.99 38.01 36.45
C THR A 173 -4.42 38.08 36.98
N THR A 174 -5.30 37.21 36.49
CA THR A 174 -6.71 37.11 36.91
C THR A 174 -6.95 35.83 37.70
N THR A 175 -7.72 35.91 38.78
CA THR A 175 -7.99 34.75 39.66
C THR A 175 -9.48 34.66 39.96
N LEU A 176 -10.08 33.52 39.66
CA LEU A 176 -11.41 33.13 40.11
C LEU A 176 -11.28 32.31 41.39
N VAL A 177 -12.11 32.60 42.38
CA VAL A 177 -12.07 31.96 43.71
C VAL A 177 -13.45 31.48 44.10
N TYR A 178 -13.54 30.26 44.64
CA TYR A 178 -14.77 29.72 45.24
C TYR A 178 -14.48 29.04 46.59
N ALA A 179 -15.30 29.32 47.60
CA ALA A 179 -15.18 28.73 48.94
C ALA A 179 -16.24 27.64 49.17
N ALA A 180 -15.80 26.40 49.35
CA ALA A 180 -16.67 25.23 49.53
C ALA A 180 -16.50 24.60 50.92
N ASN A 181 -17.59 24.47 51.67
CA ASN A 181 -17.61 23.73 52.95
C ASN A 181 -18.08 22.29 52.74
N LEU A 182 -17.13 21.35 52.73
CA LEU A 182 -17.37 19.94 52.49
C LEU A 182 -17.65 19.20 53.81
N LYS A 183 -18.71 18.37 53.83
CA LYS A 183 -19.10 17.54 54.99
C LYS A 183 -18.50 16.13 54.95
N LYS A 184 -17.99 15.72 53.80
CA LYS A 184 -17.19 14.52 53.57
C LYS A 184 -16.08 14.86 52.56
N ALA A 185 -15.01 14.07 52.49
CA ALA A 185 -14.06 14.22 51.39
C ALA A 185 -14.80 14.05 50.04
N GLY A 186 -14.38 14.84 49.06
CA GLY A 186 -15.00 14.94 47.74
C GLY A 186 -13.98 15.45 46.74
N LYS A 187 -14.43 16.15 45.70
CA LYS A 187 -13.57 16.66 44.63
C LYS A 187 -14.20 17.86 43.94
N VAL A 188 -13.37 18.73 43.37
CA VAL A 188 -13.80 19.68 42.34
C VAL A 188 -13.37 19.14 40.98
N THR A 189 -14.32 19.04 40.06
CA THR A 189 -14.10 18.62 38.69
C THR A 189 -14.55 19.76 37.78
N PHE A 190 -13.69 20.22 36.86
CA PHE A 190 -14.01 21.34 35.99
C PHE A 190 -13.60 21.07 34.53
N THR A 191 -14.45 21.49 33.60
CA THR A 191 -14.25 21.36 32.17
C THR A 191 -13.70 22.68 31.62
N TYR A 192 -12.51 22.66 31.03
CA TYR A 192 -11.77 23.83 30.60
C TYR A 192 -11.25 23.73 29.16
N GLN A 193 -10.87 24.87 28.61
CA GLN A 193 -10.13 25.00 27.36
C GLN A 193 -9.04 26.07 27.55
N TYR A 194 -7.81 25.72 27.16
CA TYR A 194 -6.59 26.47 27.45
C TYR A 194 -5.61 26.25 26.29
N ILE A 195 -5.62 27.18 25.34
CA ILE A 195 -5.13 26.95 23.97
C ILE A 195 -3.79 27.64 23.64
N ASP A 196 -3.25 28.43 24.57
CA ASP A 196 -2.08 29.28 24.34
C ASP A 196 -1.02 29.04 25.41
N ASP A 197 0.17 28.63 24.97
CA ASP A 197 1.34 28.38 25.82
C ASP A 197 1.93 29.66 26.46
N ASN A 198 1.51 30.83 25.99
CA ASN A 198 1.89 32.13 26.54
C ASN A 198 0.94 32.60 27.64
N THR A 199 -0.18 31.91 27.88
CA THR A 199 -0.97 32.07 29.10
C THR A 199 -0.55 30.99 30.08
N ILE A 200 -0.29 31.32 31.33
CA ILE A 200 -0.10 30.34 32.40
C ILE A 200 -1.47 30.06 33.01
N PHE A 201 -1.91 28.80 33.05
CA PHE A 201 -3.10 28.36 33.79
C PHE A 201 -2.71 27.51 35.00
N HIS A 202 -3.20 27.88 36.18
CA HIS A 202 -2.83 27.29 37.46
C HIS A 202 -4.06 27.11 38.35
N VAL A 203 -4.28 25.91 38.89
CA VAL A 203 -5.44 25.61 39.72
C VAL A 203 -5.01 24.92 41.02
N TYR A 204 -5.38 25.50 42.16
CA TYR A 204 -4.94 25.01 43.47
C TYR A 204 -5.98 25.23 44.57
N VAL A 205 -5.84 24.45 45.64
CA VAL A 205 -6.75 24.46 46.79
C VAL A 205 -6.03 24.84 48.08
N GLN A 206 -6.65 25.68 48.90
CA GLN A 206 -6.21 26.01 50.26
C GLN A 206 -7.21 25.50 51.30
N ASN A 207 -6.70 25.10 52.46
CA ASN A 207 -7.50 24.63 53.60
C ASN A 207 -7.65 25.71 54.70
N GLU A 208 -8.36 25.37 55.78
CA GLU A 208 -8.61 26.24 56.95
C GLU A 208 -7.36 26.81 57.65
N GLN A 209 -6.16 26.28 57.36
CA GLN A 209 -4.90 26.75 57.95
C GLN A 209 -4.13 27.70 57.02
N CYS A 210 -4.73 28.11 55.89
CA CYS A 210 -4.09 28.91 54.83
C CYS A 210 -2.80 28.26 54.28
N GLN A 211 -2.66 26.95 54.44
CA GLN A 211 -1.60 26.18 53.82
C GLN A 211 -2.11 25.74 52.44
N THR A 212 -1.33 25.99 51.40
CA THR A 212 -1.42 25.15 50.21
C THR A 212 -1.10 23.73 50.66
N VAL A 213 -2.03 22.80 50.46
CA VAL A 213 -1.77 21.39 50.76
C VAL A 213 -0.69 20.97 49.76
N MET A 214 0.53 20.74 50.25
CA MET A 214 1.71 20.49 49.40
C MET A 214 1.78 19.04 48.90
N ASP A 215 0.63 18.50 48.50
CA ASP A 215 0.52 17.30 47.66
C ASP A 215 0.38 17.71 46.19
N SER A 216 0.91 16.88 45.29
CA SER A 216 0.84 17.08 43.83
C SER A 216 -0.56 16.95 43.24
N ASP A 217 -1.53 16.48 44.04
CA ASP A 217 -2.89 16.22 43.60
C ASP A 217 -3.86 17.37 43.89
N THR A 218 -3.55 18.23 44.87
CA THR A 218 -4.33 19.44 45.21
C THR A 218 -3.84 20.72 44.51
N ASN A 219 -2.86 20.58 43.62
CA ASN A 219 -2.16 21.67 42.94
C ASN A 219 -1.84 21.26 41.50
N LYS A 220 -2.66 21.70 40.54
CA LYS A 220 -2.60 21.30 39.12
C LYS A 220 -2.19 22.47 38.23
N TRP A 221 -1.40 22.16 37.21
CA TRP A 221 -1.15 23.00 36.04
C TRP A 221 -1.82 22.29 34.88
N PRO A 222 -3.08 22.62 34.54
CA PRO A 222 -3.83 21.84 33.56
C PRO A 222 -3.15 21.93 32.19
N ASP A 223 -2.98 20.81 31.49
CA ASP A 223 -2.30 20.81 30.18
C ASP A 223 -3.04 21.70 29.16
N THR A 224 -2.31 22.22 28.19
CA THR A 224 -2.91 22.90 27.04
C THR A 224 -3.81 21.96 26.24
N THR A 225 -4.85 22.53 25.65
CA THR A 225 -5.85 21.87 24.80
C THR A 225 -5.75 22.41 23.38
N GLU A 226 -6.20 21.65 22.39
CA GLU A 226 -6.44 22.19 21.05
C GLU A 226 -7.69 23.10 21.03
N GLU A 227 -7.75 24.01 20.08
CA GLU A 227 -8.88 24.94 19.91
C GLU A 227 -10.16 24.17 19.54
N GLY A 228 -11.28 24.49 20.22
CA GLY A 228 -12.52 23.71 20.17
C GLY A 228 -12.54 22.42 21.00
N LYS A 229 -11.39 21.86 21.44
CA LYS A 229 -11.37 20.70 22.36
C LYS A 229 -11.50 21.17 23.81
N TRP A 230 -12.35 20.48 24.56
CA TRP A 230 -12.57 20.71 26.00
C TRP A 230 -12.00 19.54 26.78
N LYS A 231 -11.24 19.81 27.85
CA LYS A 231 -10.67 18.80 28.74
C LYS A 231 -11.28 18.92 30.14
N GLU A 232 -11.38 17.81 30.84
CA GLU A 232 -11.84 17.77 32.23
C GLU A 232 -10.65 17.52 33.16
N GLU A 233 -10.52 18.34 34.19
CA GLU A 233 -9.53 18.20 35.26
C GLU A 233 -10.25 17.98 36.60
N SER A 234 -9.66 17.21 37.50
CA SER A 234 -10.27 16.88 38.79
C SER A 234 -9.26 16.96 39.92
N ILE A 235 -9.64 17.63 41.01
CA ILE A 235 -8.84 17.86 42.20
C ILE A 235 -9.61 17.36 43.42
N ASP A 236 -9.00 16.47 44.20
CA ASP A 236 -9.60 15.96 45.44
C ASP A 236 -9.65 17.06 46.52
N LEU A 237 -10.74 17.05 47.30
CA LEU A 237 -11.03 18.03 48.34
C LEU A 237 -11.22 17.35 49.69
N THR A 238 -10.60 17.93 50.72
CA THR A 238 -10.70 17.43 52.10
C THR A 238 -12.05 17.81 52.73
N SER A 239 -12.48 17.09 53.77
CA SER A 239 -13.63 17.52 54.57
C SER A 239 -13.27 18.78 55.40
N GLY A 240 -14.12 19.80 55.39
CA GLY A 240 -13.87 21.12 56.00
C GLY A 240 -14.08 22.26 55.00
N ASN A 241 -13.63 23.48 55.34
CA ASN A 241 -13.57 24.56 54.35
C ASN A 241 -12.37 24.36 53.41
N ASN A 242 -12.65 24.39 52.12
CA ASN A 242 -11.67 24.40 51.03
C ASN A 242 -11.91 25.66 50.21
N VAL A 243 -10.85 26.37 49.83
CA VAL A 243 -10.92 27.52 48.92
C VAL A 243 -10.18 27.16 47.65
N ILE A 244 -10.90 27.17 46.52
CA ILE A 244 -10.42 26.73 45.21
C ILE A 244 -10.10 27.99 44.40
N TYR A 245 -8.92 28.00 43.77
CA TYR A 245 -8.39 29.10 42.98
C TYR A 245 -8.14 28.64 41.55
N TRP A 246 -8.73 29.30 40.57
CA TRP A 246 -8.37 29.19 39.14
C TRP A 246 -7.66 30.48 38.74
N LYS A 247 -6.34 30.40 38.57
CA LYS A 247 -5.45 31.55 38.34
C LYS A 247 -4.87 31.50 36.93
N THR A 248 -4.91 32.63 36.25
CA THR A 248 -4.41 32.82 34.88
C THR A 248 -3.49 34.02 34.80
N THR A 249 -2.32 33.86 34.16
CA THR A 249 -1.32 34.93 33.98
C THR A 249 -0.82 34.94 32.54
N GLY A 250 -1.11 35.99 31.78
CA GLY A 250 -0.56 36.16 30.44
C GLY A 250 0.91 36.59 30.45
N LEU A 251 1.72 36.03 29.54
CA LEU A 251 3.13 36.35 29.32
C LEU A 251 3.33 37.01 27.95
N SER A 252 3.33 38.34 27.90
CA SER A 252 3.61 39.08 26.66
C SER A 252 5.12 39.25 26.44
N PHE A 253 5.69 38.53 25.47
CA PHE A 253 7.08 38.68 25.05
C PHE A 253 7.20 39.55 23.79
N GLY A 254 7.25 40.87 23.97
CA GLY A 254 7.35 41.83 22.87
C GLY A 254 6.01 42.20 22.23
N ASN A 255 6.05 42.90 21.10
CA ASN A 255 4.88 43.61 20.54
C ASN A 255 3.93 42.76 19.67
N GLU A 256 4.19 41.46 19.46
CA GLU A 256 3.59 40.71 18.33
C GLU A 256 2.67 39.53 18.71
N ARG A 257 2.52 39.16 20.00
CA ARG A 257 1.57 38.11 20.42
C ARG A 257 0.92 38.45 21.76
N LYS A 258 -0.40 38.61 21.76
CA LYS A 258 -1.20 38.78 22.98
C LYS A 258 -1.62 37.41 23.53
N PRO A 259 -1.50 37.15 24.85
CA PRO A 259 -1.92 35.89 25.45
C PRO A 259 -3.45 35.68 25.36
N LYS A 260 -3.89 34.55 24.80
CA LYS A 260 -5.32 34.16 24.69
C LYS A 260 -5.90 33.77 26.07
N PRO A 261 -7.19 34.04 26.34
CA PRO A 261 -7.84 33.67 27.60
C PRO A 261 -8.05 32.16 27.78
N VAL A 262 -8.25 31.74 29.02
CA VAL A 262 -8.72 30.39 29.39
C VAL A 262 -10.23 30.40 29.56
N PHE A 263 -10.90 29.36 29.09
CA PHE A 263 -12.33 29.18 29.26
C PHE A 263 -12.63 28.05 30.25
N ILE A 264 -13.61 28.23 31.13
CA ILE A 264 -14.17 27.17 31.98
C ILE A 264 -15.67 27.08 31.71
N LYS A 265 -16.12 25.90 31.26
CA LYS A 265 -17.51 25.64 30.85
C LYS A 265 -18.37 25.08 31.99
N LYS A 266 -17.78 24.22 32.80
CA LYS A 266 -18.49 23.48 33.86
C LYS A 266 -17.62 23.38 35.10
N ILE A 267 -18.19 23.62 36.28
CA ILE A 267 -17.55 23.37 37.58
C ILE A 267 -18.50 22.53 38.42
N THR A 268 -18.04 21.37 38.86
CA THR A 268 -18.76 20.42 39.73
C THR A 268 -18.00 20.28 41.03
N ILE A 269 -18.66 20.44 42.18
CA ILE A 269 -18.04 20.29 43.50
C ILE A 269 -18.81 19.23 44.28
N GLU A 270 -18.18 18.09 44.56
CA GLU A 270 -18.72 16.98 45.34
C GLU A 270 -18.29 17.05 46.80
N GLY A 271 -19.06 16.46 47.71
CA GLY A 271 -18.71 16.31 49.13
C GLY A 271 -19.32 17.36 50.06
N VAL A 272 -20.12 18.29 49.52
CA VAL A 272 -20.98 19.18 50.31
C VAL A 272 -22.10 18.40 51.01
N ALA A 273 -22.89 19.09 51.84
CA ALA A 273 -24.06 18.49 52.49
C ALA A 273 -25.06 17.93 51.45
N TYR A 274 -25.97 17.05 51.89
CA TYR A 274 -27.08 16.64 51.05
C TYR A 274 -27.85 17.85 50.49
N THR A 275 -28.40 17.75 49.29
CA THR A 275 -29.38 18.74 48.83
C THR A 275 -30.79 18.42 49.37
N SER A 276 -31.46 19.41 49.94
CA SER A 276 -32.82 19.30 50.52
C SER A 276 -33.92 19.28 49.47
N GLU A 277 -33.63 19.72 48.25
CA GLU A 277 -34.55 19.74 47.12
C GLU A 277 -33.79 19.56 45.79
N CYS A 278 -34.51 19.43 44.67
CA CYS A 278 -33.90 19.32 43.35
C CYS A 278 -33.89 20.66 42.64
N THR A 279 -32.76 21.02 42.04
CA THR A 279 -32.64 22.22 41.23
C THR A 279 -33.51 22.06 39.98
N LYS A 280 -34.37 23.05 39.71
CA LYS A 280 -35.15 23.09 38.46
C LYS A 280 -34.22 23.32 37.28
N CYS A 281 -34.41 22.59 36.19
CA CYS A 281 -33.68 22.88 34.95
C CYS A 281 -33.90 24.33 34.51
N PRO A 282 -32.86 25.10 34.17
CA PRO A 282 -33.00 26.48 33.72
C PRO A 282 -33.74 26.57 32.37
N PRO A 283 -34.30 27.75 32.02
CA PRO A 283 -34.85 28.00 30.69
C PRO A 283 -33.85 27.59 29.59
N GLY A 284 -34.36 27.06 28.48
CA GLY A 284 -33.56 26.46 27.41
C GLY A 284 -33.13 25.01 27.65
N THR A 285 -33.41 24.44 28.83
CA THR A 285 -33.09 23.04 29.16
C THR A 285 -34.28 22.28 29.76
N TYR A 286 -34.21 20.94 29.79
CA TYR A 286 -35.27 20.06 30.29
C TYR A 286 -34.74 18.73 30.82
N THR A 287 -35.55 18.03 31.64
CA THR A 287 -35.36 16.59 31.91
C THR A 287 -36.67 15.81 31.79
N ASP A 288 -36.65 14.78 30.95
CA ASP A 288 -37.82 13.94 30.62
C ASP A 288 -38.04 12.77 31.59
N GLN A 289 -36.97 12.29 32.23
CA GLN A 289 -37.00 11.16 33.17
C GLN A 289 -36.75 11.59 34.63
N PRO A 290 -37.24 10.83 35.63
CA PRO A 290 -36.88 11.05 37.03
C PRO A 290 -35.46 10.56 37.33
N GLY A 291 -34.80 11.18 38.30
CA GLY A 291 -33.47 10.77 38.75
C GLY A 291 -32.31 11.28 37.88
N GLN A 292 -32.48 12.41 37.20
CA GLN A 292 -31.44 13.00 36.36
C GLN A 292 -30.44 13.83 37.18
N SER A 293 -29.16 13.75 36.84
CA SER A 293 -28.08 14.51 37.48
C SER A 293 -27.71 15.81 36.76
N GLU A 294 -28.25 16.03 35.57
CA GLU A 294 -27.95 17.16 34.67
C GLU A 294 -29.14 17.41 33.73
N CYS A 295 -29.26 18.61 33.17
CA CYS A 295 -30.34 18.98 32.26
C CYS A 295 -29.92 18.86 30.79
N LYS A 296 -30.85 18.43 29.93
CA LYS A 296 -30.65 18.36 28.48
C LYS A 296 -30.98 19.71 27.85
N ALA A 297 -30.13 20.22 26.96
CA ALA A 297 -30.46 21.40 26.16
C ALA A 297 -31.65 21.12 25.23
N CYS A 298 -32.43 22.16 24.92
CA CYS A 298 -33.41 22.09 23.84
C CYS A 298 -32.73 21.87 22.48
N GLU A 299 -33.34 21.07 21.61
CA GLU A 299 -32.91 20.94 20.21
C GLU A 299 -33.20 22.22 19.43
N GLU A 300 -32.57 22.38 18.27
CA GLU A 300 -32.86 23.49 17.35
C GLU A 300 -34.36 23.59 17.01
N ASN A 301 -34.81 24.82 16.74
CA ASN A 301 -36.21 25.18 16.52
C ASN A 301 -37.16 24.82 17.68
N HIS A 302 -36.62 24.50 18.86
CA HIS A 302 -37.34 24.33 20.10
C HIS A 302 -36.77 25.26 21.17
N HIS A 303 -37.63 25.68 22.10
CA HIS A 303 -37.26 26.56 23.20
C HIS A 303 -37.92 26.10 24.48
N GLN A 304 -37.42 26.58 25.63
CA GLN A 304 -38.11 26.40 26.90
C GLN A 304 -38.05 27.67 27.75
N PRO A 305 -39.11 28.51 27.79
CA PRO A 305 -39.08 29.79 28.48
C PRO A 305 -39.21 29.68 30.01
N GLN A 306 -39.62 28.53 30.55
CA GLN A 306 -39.85 28.36 31.98
C GLN A 306 -38.88 27.34 32.60
N PRO A 307 -38.36 27.60 33.82
CA PRO A 307 -37.56 26.63 34.53
C PRO A 307 -38.43 25.45 35.02
N GLY A 308 -37.81 24.28 35.17
CA GLY A 308 -38.46 23.13 35.81
C GLY A 308 -39.21 22.19 34.86
N GLN A 309 -38.90 22.23 33.56
CA GLN A 309 -39.77 21.70 32.50
C GLN A 309 -39.29 20.37 31.91
N ARG A 310 -40.25 19.59 31.39
CA ARG A 310 -40.06 18.17 31.00
C ARG A 310 -39.82 17.92 29.52
N ASN A 311 -40.00 18.94 28.71
CA ASN A 311 -39.81 18.93 27.27
C ASN A 311 -39.53 20.36 26.79
N CYS A 312 -39.09 20.49 25.54
CA CYS A 312 -38.99 21.77 24.87
C CYS A 312 -40.19 22.00 23.95
N GLN A 313 -40.60 23.25 23.81
CA GLN A 313 -41.72 23.66 22.99
C GLN A 313 -41.21 24.05 21.61
N LYS A 314 -41.79 23.47 20.55
CA LYS A 314 -41.44 23.84 19.18
C LYS A 314 -41.79 25.30 18.90
N CYS A 315 -40.91 26.01 18.22
CA CYS A 315 -41.15 27.41 17.88
C CYS A 315 -42.39 27.60 16.99
N PRO A 316 -43.12 28.72 17.15
CA PRO A 316 -44.16 29.10 16.22
C PRO A 316 -43.63 29.19 14.78
N LYS A 317 -44.51 28.96 13.80
CA LYS A 317 -44.17 29.25 12.40
C LYS A 317 -43.66 30.70 12.29
N ASN A 318 -42.64 30.92 11.44
CA ASN A 318 -41.97 32.21 11.23
C ASN A 318 -41.05 32.67 12.39
N HIS A 319 -40.77 31.80 13.37
CA HIS A 319 -39.77 32.01 14.40
C HIS A 319 -38.80 30.82 14.42
N PHE A 320 -37.55 31.08 14.78
CA PHE A 320 -36.52 30.06 15.03
C PHE A 320 -36.11 30.09 16.50
N ALA A 321 -35.40 29.05 16.92
CA ALA A 321 -34.65 29.03 18.16
C ALA A 321 -33.39 28.21 17.92
N GLU A 322 -32.28 28.65 18.48
CA GLU A 322 -31.05 27.86 18.51
C GLU A 322 -31.15 26.78 19.58
N ALA A 323 -30.32 25.74 19.46
CA ALA A 323 -30.23 24.71 20.50
C ALA A 323 -29.90 25.36 21.86
N GLY A 324 -30.62 24.98 22.92
CA GLY A 324 -30.50 25.56 24.25
C GLY A 324 -31.18 26.93 24.44
N SER A 325 -31.94 27.45 23.49
CA SER A 325 -32.60 28.75 23.66
C SER A 325 -33.80 28.72 24.63
N SER A 326 -33.91 29.75 25.46
CA SER A 326 -35.09 29.99 26.30
C SER A 326 -36.27 30.61 25.52
N GLN A 327 -36.01 31.23 24.37
CA GLN A 327 -37.02 31.98 23.59
C GLN A 327 -36.90 31.76 22.08
N CYS A 328 -38.01 31.89 21.35
CA CYS A 328 -37.99 31.90 19.89
C CYS A 328 -37.86 33.32 19.35
N THR A 329 -36.90 33.53 18.46
CA THR A 329 -36.65 34.79 17.74
C THR A 329 -37.44 34.83 16.42
N PRO A 330 -38.02 35.97 16.02
CA PRO A 330 -38.69 36.09 14.73
C PRO A 330 -37.67 36.02 13.57
N MET A 331 -37.97 35.23 12.55
CA MET A 331 -37.13 35.08 11.37
C MET A 331 -37.09 36.38 10.54
N PRO A 332 -35.93 37.00 10.28
CA PRO A 332 -35.81 38.19 9.43
C PRO A 332 -36.08 37.88 7.94
N PRO A 333 -36.30 38.89 7.07
CA PRO A 333 -36.35 38.72 5.63
C PRO A 333 -35.04 38.13 5.09
N CYS A 334 -35.13 37.12 4.22
CA CYS A 334 -33.95 36.51 3.60
C CYS A 334 -33.18 37.51 2.73
N LYS A 335 -31.85 37.44 2.79
CA LYS A 335 -30.88 38.22 2.02
C LYS A 335 -30.12 37.32 1.03
N THR A 336 -29.31 37.93 0.16
CA THR A 336 -28.41 37.20 -0.77
C THR A 336 -27.33 36.38 -0.08
N GLN A 337 -27.03 36.67 1.19
CA GLN A 337 -26.05 35.94 2.01
C GLN A 337 -26.65 34.70 2.71
N ASP A 338 -27.98 34.53 2.68
CA ASP A 338 -28.68 33.45 3.41
C ASP A 338 -28.86 32.19 2.54
N TYR A 339 -28.43 32.25 1.28
CA TYR A 339 -28.32 31.13 0.36
C TYR A 339 -26.94 31.11 -0.29
N PHE A 340 -26.49 29.91 -0.67
CA PHE A 340 -25.27 29.71 -1.46
C PHE A 340 -25.61 29.13 -2.83
N GLU A 341 -24.67 29.25 -3.76
CA GLU A 341 -24.75 28.63 -5.08
C GLU A 341 -24.01 27.30 -5.09
N THR A 342 -24.59 26.29 -5.74
CA THR A 342 -24.00 24.95 -5.79
C THR A 342 -24.49 24.23 -7.03
N HIS A 343 -23.77 23.20 -7.44
CA HIS A 343 -24.09 22.43 -8.63
C HIS A 343 -24.81 21.14 -8.25
N THR A 344 -25.76 20.69 -9.07
CA THR A 344 -26.26 19.32 -8.93
C THR A 344 -25.13 18.34 -9.24
N PRO A 345 -25.10 17.15 -8.60
CA PRO A 345 -24.26 16.05 -9.08
C PRO A 345 -24.52 15.80 -10.57
N CYS A 346 -23.51 15.27 -11.28
CA CYS A 346 -23.68 14.88 -12.67
C CYS A 346 -24.78 13.82 -12.79
N ASP A 347 -25.67 14.00 -13.77
CA ASP A 347 -26.66 12.97 -14.13
C ASP A 347 -26.09 11.97 -15.15
N GLU A 348 -26.89 10.96 -15.50
CA GLU A 348 -26.53 9.92 -16.49
C GLU A 348 -26.23 10.49 -17.88
N ASP A 349 -26.76 11.68 -18.21
CA ASP A 349 -26.46 12.44 -19.44
C ASP A 349 -25.12 13.21 -19.35
N LYS A 350 -24.39 13.10 -18.25
CA LYS A 350 -23.19 13.88 -17.89
C LYS A 350 -23.43 15.39 -17.88
N LYS A 351 -24.57 15.80 -17.34
CA LYS A 351 -24.93 17.21 -17.14
C LYS A 351 -25.06 17.56 -15.67
N THR A 352 -24.71 18.80 -15.37
CA THR A 352 -24.93 19.45 -14.07
C THR A 352 -25.80 20.68 -14.26
N GLN A 353 -26.39 21.18 -13.18
CA GLN A 353 -27.24 22.36 -13.17
C GLN A 353 -26.85 23.24 -12.00
N LEU A 354 -26.58 24.52 -12.27
CA LEU A 354 -26.44 25.52 -11.22
C LEU A 354 -27.76 25.63 -10.46
N MET A 355 -27.71 25.47 -9.14
CA MET A 355 -28.84 25.64 -8.24
C MET A 355 -28.44 26.46 -7.03
N TYR A 356 -29.41 27.04 -6.35
CA TYR A 356 -29.19 27.78 -5.12
C TYR A 356 -29.82 26.99 -3.97
N LYS A 357 -29.21 27.03 -2.79
CA LYS A 357 -29.73 26.39 -1.57
C LYS A 357 -29.69 27.36 -0.41
N TRP A 358 -30.78 27.39 0.36
CA TRP A 358 -30.79 28.07 1.65
C TRP A 358 -29.77 27.41 2.59
N ILE A 359 -29.13 28.21 3.43
CA ILE A 359 -28.32 27.70 4.54
C ILE A 359 -29.26 26.98 5.52
N GLU A 360 -28.85 25.79 5.98
CA GLU A 360 -29.59 25.01 6.97
C GLU A 360 -28.93 25.16 8.36
N PRO A 361 -29.71 25.38 9.44
CA PRO A 361 -31.16 25.57 9.46
C PRO A 361 -31.59 26.93 8.87
N LYS A 362 -32.68 26.96 8.10
CA LYS A 362 -33.18 28.19 7.46
C LYS A 362 -33.79 29.14 8.49
N ILE A 363 -32.99 30.08 8.98
CA ILE A 363 -33.38 31.10 9.99
C ILE A 363 -34.06 32.35 9.41
N CYS A 364 -34.27 32.44 8.09
CA CYS A 364 -34.86 33.59 7.41
C CYS A 364 -36.18 33.26 6.68
N ARG A 365 -36.96 34.30 6.34
CA ARG A 365 -38.20 34.21 5.55
C ARG A 365 -38.07 34.80 4.16
N ASP A 366 -38.47 34.02 3.17
CA ASP A 366 -38.62 34.40 1.77
C ASP A 366 -40.03 34.91 1.42
N ASP A 367 -41.06 34.63 2.24
CA ASP A 367 -42.45 35.02 1.97
C ASP A 367 -42.83 36.45 2.41
N VAL A 368 -41.86 37.31 2.73
CA VAL A 368 -42.08 38.68 3.22
C VAL A 368 -41.56 39.75 2.25
N ASN A 369 -42.22 40.92 2.23
CA ASN A 369 -41.81 42.03 1.38
C ASN A 369 -40.36 42.47 1.69
N GLY A 370 -39.53 42.54 0.66
CA GLY A 370 -38.10 42.86 0.77
C GLY A 370 -37.19 41.65 1.00
N ALA A 371 -37.74 40.44 1.18
CA ALA A 371 -36.93 39.22 1.15
C ALA A 371 -36.53 38.84 -0.28
N VAL A 372 -35.30 38.37 -0.41
CA VAL A 372 -34.78 37.76 -1.64
C VAL A 372 -35.44 36.39 -1.82
N GLN A 373 -35.89 36.10 -3.05
CA GLN A 373 -36.31 34.75 -3.43
C GLN A 373 -35.09 33.92 -3.80
N LEU A 374 -35.13 32.63 -3.49
CA LEU A 374 -34.11 31.69 -3.98
C LEU A 374 -34.09 31.75 -5.52
N PRO A 375 -32.96 32.06 -6.17
CA PRO A 375 -32.95 32.20 -7.63
C PRO A 375 -33.29 30.88 -8.32
N ALA A 376 -33.92 30.97 -9.49
CA ALA A 376 -34.27 29.79 -10.27
C ALA A 376 -33.00 29.05 -10.72
N SER A 377 -33.01 27.72 -10.66
CA SER A 377 -31.92 26.88 -11.17
C SER A 377 -31.64 27.17 -12.64
N GLY A 378 -30.36 27.17 -13.02
CA GLY A 378 -29.89 27.46 -14.38
C GLY A 378 -30.28 26.39 -15.40
N ALA A 379 -29.74 26.50 -16.62
CA ALA A 379 -29.86 25.40 -17.59
C ALA A 379 -29.00 24.19 -17.16
N LYS A 380 -29.30 23.00 -17.71
CA LYS A 380 -28.40 21.86 -17.61
C LYS A 380 -27.24 22.03 -18.59
N GLU A 381 -26.03 22.09 -18.07
CA GLU A 381 -24.78 22.26 -18.82
C GLU A 381 -23.93 20.98 -18.73
N PRO A 382 -23.04 20.70 -19.70
CA PRO A 382 -22.15 19.54 -19.63
C PRO A 382 -21.25 19.59 -18.40
N CYS A 383 -21.07 18.46 -17.73
CA CYS A 383 -20.15 18.37 -16.60
C CYS A 383 -18.70 18.65 -17.02
N PRO A 384 -17.87 19.25 -16.14
CA PRO A 384 -16.43 19.27 -16.31
C PRO A 384 -15.86 17.84 -16.45
N PRO A 385 -14.72 17.66 -17.13
CA PRO A 385 -14.01 16.38 -17.12
C PRO A 385 -13.60 16.00 -15.69
N CYS A 386 -13.16 14.77 -15.48
CA CYS A 386 -12.60 14.38 -14.19
C CYS A 386 -11.30 15.15 -13.91
N ASN A 387 -10.91 15.21 -12.64
CA ASN A 387 -9.61 15.73 -12.23
C ASN A 387 -8.46 14.86 -12.81
N PRO A 388 -7.28 15.42 -13.13
CA PRO A 388 -6.17 14.63 -13.65
C PRO A 388 -5.77 13.48 -12.70
N GLY A 389 -5.56 12.28 -13.24
CA GLY A 389 -5.39 11.06 -12.47
C GLY A 389 -6.69 10.34 -12.09
N MET A 390 -7.85 10.93 -12.38
CA MET A 390 -9.17 10.35 -12.17
C MET A 390 -9.90 10.13 -13.50
N ALA A 391 -10.84 9.20 -13.52
CA ALA A 391 -11.78 9.00 -14.61
C ALA A 391 -13.12 8.50 -14.10
N PHE A 392 -14.15 8.50 -14.96
CA PHE A 392 -15.36 7.74 -14.71
C PHE A 392 -15.03 6.22 -14.80
N PRO A 393 -15.44 5.38 -13.83
CA PRO A 393 -15.19 3.93 -13.88
C PRO A 393 -15.79 3.22 -15.11
N ASN A 394 -16.86 3.77 -15.67
CA ASN A 394 -17.52 3.32 -16.89
C ASN A 394 -18.32 4.48 -17.52
N GLU A 395 -18.89 4.27 -18.71
CA GLU A 395 -19.58 5.34 -19.45
C GLU A 395 -20.82 5.90 -18.73
N THR A 396 -21.49 5.06 -17.92
CA THR A 396 -22.71 5.37 -17.14
C THR A 396 -22.43 5.96 -15.76
N ALA A 397 -21.18 6.00 -15.30
CA ALA A 397 -20.83 6.49 -13.98
C ALA A 397 -20.95 8.03 -13.91
N THR A 398 -21.48 8.52 -12.78
CA THR A 398 -21.70 9.95 -12.50
C THR A 398 -20.67 10.57 -11.56
N VAL A 399 -19.78 9.74 -11.00
CA VAL A 399 -18.71 10.12 -10.08
C VAL A 399 -17.36 9.69 -10.67
N CYS A 400 -16.34 10.54 -10.49
CA CYS A 400 -14.96 10.25 -10.89
C CYS A 400 -14.22 9.56 -9.75
N ASP A 401 -13.49 8.49 -10.06
CA ASP A 401 -12.59 7.79 -9.14
C ASP A 401 -11.13 7.88 -9.63
N PHE A 402 -10.16 7.69 -8.73
CA PHE A 402 -8.76 7.56 -9.11
C PHE A 402 -8.52 6.35 -10.02
N CYS A 403 -7.65 6.49 -11.01
CA CYS A 403 -7.30 5.37 -11.87
C CYS A 403 -6.59 4.25 -11.08
N PRO A 404 -6.93 2.97 -11.34
CA PRO A 404 -6.28 1.83 -10.72
C PRO A 404 -4.76 1.80 -10.90
N ALA A 405 -4.09 0.96 -10.10
CA ALA A 405 -2.64 0.76 -10.20
C ALA A 405 -2.21 0.44 -11.64
N ASN A 406 -1.09 1.03 -12.07
CA ASN A 406 -0.55 0.93 -13.43
C ASN A 406 -1.43 1.57 -14.53
N GLN A 407 -2.40 2.41 -14.18
CA GLN A 407 -3.22 3.15 -15.13
C GLN A 407 -3.13 4.67 -14.92
N TYR A 408 -3.48 5.43 -15.96
CA TYR A 408 -3.48 6.89 -15.97
C TYR A 408 -4.68 7.46 -16.73
N SER A 409 -5.05 8.71 -16.44
CA SER A 409 -5.96 9.51 -17.27
C SER A 409 -5.74 11.00 -17.09
N ALA A 410 -5.89 11.77 -18.16
CA ALA A 410 -5.91 13.23 -18.13
C ALA A 410 -7.25 13.82 -17.65
N GLY A 411 -8.27 12.97 -17.37
CA GLY A 411 -9.58 13.37 -16.86
C GLY A 411 -10.74 13.29 -17.86
N GLU A 412 -10.44 13.38 -19.17
CA GLU A 412 -11.44 13.33 -20.25
C GLU A 412 -11.78 11.89 -20.71
N GLN A 413 -10.90 10.94 -20.44
CA GLN A 413 -10.94 9.57 -20.99
C GLN A 413 -11.02 8.55 -19.86
N LEU A 414 -11.54 7.35 -20.15
CA LEU A 414 -11.42 6.20 -19.26
C LEU A 414 -9.94 5.89 -18.98
N CYS A 415 -9.65 5.29 -17.83
CA CYS A 415 -8.28 4.96 -17.43
C CYS A 415 -7.59 4.05 -18.45
N GLN A 416 -6.36 4.41 -18.82
CA GLN A 416 -5.52 3.70 -19.78
C GLN A 416 -4.34 3.05 -19.07
N ASN A 417 -3.97 1.83 -19.47
CA ASN A 417 -2.77 1.19 -18.95
C ASN A 417 -1.53 2.01 -19.32
N CYS A 418 -0.65 2.25 -18.34
CA CYS A 418 0.66 2.81 -18.60
C CYS A 418 1.49 1.88 -19.50
N PRO A 419 2.26 2.41 -20.48
CA PRO A 419 3.13 1.58 -21.31
C PRO A 419 4.16 0.79 -20.50
N PRO A 420 4.60 -0.39 -20.98
CA PRO A 420 5.75 -1.08 -20.42
C PRO A 420 7.01 -0.18 -20.36
N SER A 421 7.91 -0.45 -19.41
CA SER A 421 9.09 0.39 -19.12
C SER A 421 8.78 1.80 -18.62
N THR A 422 7.53 2.06 -18.19
CA THR A 422 7.12 3.28 -17.48
C THR A 422 6.56 2.96 -16.10
N GLU A 423 6.47 3.99 -15.25
CA GLU A 423 5.77 3.96 -13.98
C GLU A 423 4.72 5.08 -13.91
N PRO A 424 3.57 4.91 -13.21
CA PRO A 424 2.55 5.95 -13.12
C PRO A 424 2.99 7.12 -12.23
N ASN A 425 2.85 8.36 -12.72
CA ASN A 425 3.18 9.55 -11.96
C ASN A 425 2.00 9.96 -11.04
N TYR A 426 1.76 9.20 -9.97
CA TYR A 426 0.76 9.49 -8.95
C TYR A 426 0.93 10.90 -8.33
N SER A 427 -0.21 11.54 -8.11
CA SER A 427 -0.36 12.91 -7.61
C SER A 427 -1.81 13.15 -7.17
N HIS A 428 -2.06 14.21 -6.40
CA HIS A 428 -3.41 14.70 -6.13
C HIS A 428 -3.59 16.04 -6.83
N GLN A 429 -4.27 16.04 -7.99
CA GLN A 429 -4.49 17.23 -8.82
C GLN A 429 -5.97 17.60 -8.85
N TYR A 430 -6.40 18.49 -7.95
CA TYR A 430 -7.77 18.97 -7.87
C TYR A 430 -7.92 20.35 -8.51
N LYS A 431 -8.83 20.43 -9.48
CA LYS A 431 -9.17 21.64 -10.24
C LYS A 431 -10.68 21.83 -10.35
N TRP A 432 -11.43 20.72 -10.40
CA TRP A 432 -12.88 20.70 -10.50
C TRP A 432 -13.49 20.12 -9.23
N TRP A 433 -14.51 20.80 -8.72
CA TRP A 433 -15.10 20.66 -7.38
C TRP A 433 -16.58 20.28 -7.45
N ASN A 434 -16.90 19.27 -8.27
CA ASN A 434 -18.28 18.75 -8.41
C ASN A 434 -18.64 17.74 -7.29
N SER A 435 -17.64 17.07 -6.75
CA SER A 435 -17.72 16.08 -5.67
C SER A 435 -16.47 16.20 -4.82
N LEU A 436 -16.59 16.02 -3.49
CA LEU A 436 -15.43 16.01 -2.61
C LEU A 436 -14.60 14.74 -2.88
N PRO A 437 -13.28 14.84 -3.14
CA PRO A 437 -12.42 13.67 -3.30
C PRO A 437 -12.36 12.83 -2.03
N SER A 438 -12.20 11.51 -2.15
CA SER A 438 -12.17 10.58 -1.01
C SER A 438 -10.99 10.77 -0.06
N SER A 439 -9.95 11.51 -0.47
CA SER A 439 -8.80 11.86 0.37
C SER A 439 -8.94 13.22 1.08
N MET A 440 -10.12 13.85 0.99
CA MET A 440 -10.41 15.16 1.60
C MET A 440 -11.55 15.09 2.60
N GLU A 441 -11.42 15.85 3.68
CA GLU A 441 -12.43 16.04 4.72
C GLU A 441 -12.66 17.52 4.98
N MET A 442 -13.87 17.87 5.44
CA MET A 442 -14.28 19.25 5.64
C MET A 442 -15.15 19.36 6.90
N THR A 443 -14.66 20.09 7.90
CA THR A 443 -15.19 20.15 9.26
C THR A 443 -15.32 21.59 9.75
N CYS A 444 -16.22 21.82 10.69
CA CYS A 444 -16.34 23.10 11.40
C CYS A 444 -16.03 22.89 12.90
N ILE A 445 -15.28 23.83 13.49
CA ILE A 445 -14.87 23.80 14.90
C ILE A 445 -15.12 25.18 15.50
N SER A 446 -15.86 25.28 16.61
CA SER A 446 -16.02 26.51 17.41
C SER A 446 -15.92 26.20 18.90
N VAL A 447 -15.56 27.20 19.68
CA VAL A 447 -15.57 27.15 21.16
C VAL A 447 -17.00 27.03 21.68
N HIS A 448 -17.95 27.67 21.00
CA HIS A 448 -19.38 27.66 21.32
C HIS A 448 -20.07 26.41 20.77
N VAL A 449 -20.98 25.81 21.56
CA VAL A 449 -21.79 24.64 21.15
C VAL A 449 -22.66 24.92 19.93
N ARG A 450 -22.86 26.20 19.60
CA ARG A 450 -23.76 26.73 18.56
C ARG A 450 -23.03 27.41 17.40
N GLY A 451 -21.70 27.50 17.44
CA GLY A 451 -20.93 28.30 16.47
C GLY A 451 -20.84 27.70 15.06
N CYS A 452 -21.09 26.40 14.91
CA CYS A 452 -21.15 25.73 13.61
C CYS A 452 -22.61 25.49 13.20
N ALA A 453 -23.06 26.14 12.13
CA ALA A 453 -24.40 25.95 11.58
C ALA A 453 -24.58 24.58 10.92
N SER A 454 -23.49 24.01 10.39
CA SER A 454 -23.44 22.62 9.94
C SER A 454 -22.11 21.97 10.33
N THR A 455 -22.06 20.63 10.32
CA THR A 455 -20.80 19.88 10.52
C THR A 455 -19.79 20.07 9.39
N ARG A 456 -20.22 20.66 8.27
CA ARG A 456 -19.46 20.85 7.03
C ARG A 456 -18.93 22.29 6.99
N GLY A 457 -17.63 22.46 7.17
CA GLY A 457 -17.00 23.78 7.21
C GLY A 457 -16.71 24.43 5.85
N TRP A 458 -16.85 23.69 4.75
CA TRP A 458 -16.58 24.16 3.38
C TRP A 458 -17.69 23.68 2.43
N GLU A 459 -17.83 24.34 1.27
CA GLU A 459 -18.89 24.13 0.28
C GLU A 459 -18.33 24.07 -1.14
N LEU A 460 -18.90 23.19 -1.96
CA LEU A 460 -18.45 22.86 -3.32
C LEU A 460 -19.14 23.73 -4.38
N ALA A 461 -18.33 24.41 -5.20
CA ALA A 461 -18.78 25.39 -6.19
C ALA A 461 -18.21 25.15 -7.61
N SER A 462 -17.97 23.89 -8.00
CA SER A 462 -17.55 23.47 -9.36
C SER A 462 -16.18 23.96 -9.84
N ASP A 463 -15.95 25.26 -10.01
CA ASP A 463 -14.64 25.84 -10.38
C ASP A 463 -13.77 26.19 -9.16
N HIS A 464 -14.35 26.12 -7.95
CA HIS A 464 -13.67 26.27 -6.67
C HIS A 464 -14.40 25.54 -5.53
N ILE A 465 -13.73 25.47 -4.38
CA ILE A 465 -14.32 25.16 -3.07
C ILE A 465 -14.19 26.42 -2.19
N HIS A 466 -15.19 26.72 -1.35
CA HIS A 466 -15.17 27.89 -0.47
C HIS A 466 -15.53 27.57 0.98
N SER A 467 -15.13 28.41 1.92
CA SER A 467 -15.52 28.28 3.32
C SER A 467 -17.04 28.43 3.48
N GLY A 468 -17.65 27.61 4.34
CA GLY A 468 -19.10 27.49 4.50
C GLY A 468 -19.73 28.73 5.14
N VAL A 469 -20.89 29.13 4.63
CA VAL A 469 -21.61 30.34 5.05
C VAL A 469 -22.53 30.06 6.25
N GLY A 470 -22.86 31.10 7.02
CA GLY A 470 -23.75 31.00 8.19
C GLY A 470 -23.13 30.42 9.47
N ASN A 471 -21.87 30.02 9.47
CA ASN A 471 -21.14 29.72 10.71
C ASN A 471 -20.81 31.02 11.47
N ALA A 472 -20.68 30.94 12.80
CA ALA A 472 -20.30 32.05 13.67
C ALA A 472 -18.91 32.59 13.28
N ASP A 473 -18.64 33.85 13.62
CA ASP A 473 -17.47 34.54 13.08
C ASP A 473 -16.15 34.10 13.75
N ASP A 474 -16.22 33.54 14.96
CA ASP A 474 -15.10 32.91 15.68
C ASP A 474 -14.75 31.50 15.15
N ALA A 475 -15.65 30.86 14.39
CA ALA A 475 -15.54 29.45 14.03
C ALA A 475 -14.41 29.19 13.02
N TYR A 476 -13.65 28.12 13.26
CA TYR A 476 -12.67 27.58 12.33
C TYR A 476 -13.35 26.68 11.29
N LEU A 477 -13.24 27.09 10.03
CA LEU A 477 -13.76 26.39 8.87
C LEU A 477 -12.61 25.63 8.21
N VAL A 478 -12.60 24.31 8.37
CA VAL A 478 -11.43 23.46 8.13
C VAL A 478 -11.64 22.56 6.92
N LEU A 479 -10.67 22.57 6.00
CA LEU A 479 -10.54 21.64 4.88
C LEU A 479 -9.21 20.89 5.03
N ALA A 480 -9.24 19.56 5.03
CA ALA A 480 -8.07 18.71 5.17
C ALA A 480 -7.88 17.84 3.91
N LEU A 481 -6.63 17.66 3.48
CA LEU A 481 -6.20 16.72 2.45
C LEU A 481 -5.17 15.75 3.05
N ARG A 482 -5.52 14.47 3.10
CA ARG A 482 -4.62 13.38 3.52
C ARG A 482 -3.88 12.79 2.31
N THR A 483 -2.61 12.45 2.52
CA THR A 483 -1.74 11.70 1.60
C THR A 483 -1.06 10.56 2.36
N GLU A 484 -0.98 9.38 1.77
CA GLU A 484 -0.39 8.18 2.39
C GLU A 484 1.16 8.14 2.30
N GLY A 485 1.79 9.21 1.80
CA GLY A 485 3.24 9.43 1.82
C GLY A 485 3.82 9.79 0.45
N TYR A 486 5.15 9.88 0.39
CA TYR A 486 5.88 10.33 -0.81
C TYR A 486 6.88 9.29 -1.31
N ARG A 487 7.17 9.34 -2.60
CA ARG A 487 8.17 8.48 -3.25
C ARG A 487 9.59 8.95 -2.95
N ASP A 488 10.57 8.37 -3.62
CA ASP A 488 11.97 8.76 -3.47
C ASP A 488 12.21 10.22 -3.90
N GLN A 489 13.29 10.83 -3.42
CA GLN A 489 13.60 12.25 -3.68
C GLN A 489 13.59 12.57 -5.18
N ILE A 490 13.04 13.73 -5.52
CA ILE A 490 12.94 14.19 -6.91
C ILE A 490 14.36 14.40 -7.47
N PRO A 491 14.74 13.71 -8.56
CA PRO A 491 16.08 13.81 -9.12
C PRO A 491 16.49 15.25 -9.43
N GLY A 492 17.64 15.68 -8.88
CA GLY A 492 18.14 17.04 -9.02
C GLY A 492 17.70 18.04 -7.93
N SER A 493 16.80 17.66 -7.02
CA SER A 493 16.34 18.49 -5.90
C SER A 493 16.62 17.82 -4.55
N PRO A 494 17.84 17.98 -3.96
CA PRO A 494 18.20 17.34 -2.70
C PRO A 494 17.27 17.76 -1.56
N GLY A 495 16.65 16.78 -0.89
CA GLY A 495 15.70 17.04 0.20
C GLY A 495 14.28 17.40 -0.22
N GLU A 496 13.94 17.40 -1.52
CA GLU A 496 12.57 17.54 -2.01
C GLU A 496 11.99 16.16 -2.36
N PHE A 497 10.97 15.74 -1.61
CA PHE A 497 10.23 14.50 -1.85
C PHE A 497 8.91 14.74 -2.59
N GLY A 498 8.40 15.96 -2.57
CA GLY A 498 7.18 16.38 -3.26
C GLY A 498 6.95 17.88 -3.12
N ARG A 499 5.90 18.37 -3.77
CA ARG A 499 5.50 19.78 -3.68
C ARG A 499 3.99 19.91 -3.64
N ILE A 500 3.50 20.70 -2.69
CA ILE A 500 2.09 21.12 -2.65
C ILE A 500 1.99 22.56 -3.16
N THR A 501 1.08 22.78 -4.10
CA THR A 501 0.79 24.06 -4.74
C THR A 501 -0.72 24.28 -4.72
N PHE A 502 -1.19 25.45 -4.31
CA PHE A 502 -2.60 25.78 -4.38
C PHE A 502 -2.85 27.23 -4.78
N VAL A 503 -4.03 27.49 -5.35
CA VAL A 503 -4.48 28.81 -5.78
C VAL A 503 -5.72 29.20 -4.99
N PHE A 504 -5.68 30.37 -4.34
CA PHE A 504 -6.73 30.82 -3.43
C PHE A 504 -6.96 32.34 -3.51
N ASP A 505 -8.11 32.78 -3.00
CA ASP A 505 -8.34 34.17 -2.58
C ASP A 505 -9.10 34.21 -1.24
N THR A 506 -9.11 35.38 -0.60
CA THR A 506 -9.98 35.66 0.55
C THR A 506 -10.72 36.97 0.32
N VAL A 507 -12.03 36.95 0.51
CA VAL A 507 -12.90 38.12 0.50
C VAL A 507 -13.22 38.42 1.95
N CYS A 508 -12.75 39.55 2.47
CA CYS A 508 -12.96 39.91 3.87
C CYS A 508 -13.27 41.39 4.06
N THR A 509 -14.20 41.66 4.97
CA THR A 509 -14.58 42.98 5.48
C THR A 509 -14.01 43.23 6.87
N SER A 510 -13.49 42.18 7.52
CA SER A 510 -12.89 42.16 8.86
C SER A 510 -11.41 41.75 8.84
N GLY A 511 -10.83 41.51 10.03
CA GLY A 511 -9.48 40.97 10.23
C GLY A 511 -9.35 39.44 10.03
N CYS A 512 -10.12 38.85 9.11
CA CYS A 512 -10.14 37.41 8.82
C CYS A 512 -8.74 36.80 8.65
N GLN A 513 -8.62 35.49 8.90
CA GLN A 513 -7.35 34.76 8.78
C GLN A 513 -7.56 33.42 8.07
N LEU A 514 -6.70 33.13 7.09
CA LEU A 514 -6.56 31.82 6.46
C LEU A 514 -5.20 31.23 6.88
N PHE A 515 -5.22 30.05 7.49
CA PHE A 515 -4.03 29.30 7.86
C PHE A 515 -3.82 28.13 6.90
N PHE A 516 -2.56 27.91 6.50
CA PHE A 516 -2.13 26.69 5.84
C PHE A 516 -1.19 25.92 6.77
N MET A 517 -1.56 24.68 7.08
CA MET A 517 -0.91 23.84 8.07
C MET A 517 -0.53 22.48 7.50
N GLN A 518 0.49 21.87 8.09
CA GLN A 518 0.97 20.53 7.79
C GLN A 518 1.00 19.72 9.09
N GLU A 519 0.38 18.56 9.09
CA GLU A 519 0.55 17.54 10.12
C GLU A 519 1.32 16.36 9.52
N ILE A 520 2.30 15.85 10.26
CA ILE A 520 3.01 14.59 9.97
C ILE A 520 2.60 13.62 11.08
N GLU A 521 2.19 12.41 10.71
CA GLU A 521 1.66 11.42 11.66
C GLU A 521 2.66 11.16 12.80
N GLY A 522 2.21 11.40 14.04
CA GLY A 522 3.05 11.28 15.25
C GLY A 522 4.02 12.44 15.55
N ARG A 523 4.03 13.53 14.76
CA ARG A 523 4.85 14.74 15.03
C ARG A 523 4.04 16.02 15.28
N GLY A 524 2.71 15.94 15.23
CA GLY A 524 1.79 17.05 15.48
C GLY A 524 1.67 18.05 14.32
N THR A 525 0.77 19.00 14.50
CA THR A 525 0.40 19.99 13.48
C THR A 525 1.27 21.23 13.56
N LYS A 526 1.75 21.70 12.41
CA LYS A 526 2.57 22.90 12.25
C LYS A 526 1.90 23.88 11.30
N VAL A 527 1.77 25.14 11.69
CA VAL A 527 1.43 26.23 10.77
C VAL A 527 2.62 26.49 9.84
N ILE A 528 2.36 26.44 8.54
CA ILE A 528 3.34 26.70 7.48
C ILE A 528 3.28 28.16 7.05
N GLU A 529 2.06 28.69 6.88
CA GLU A 529 1.82 30.05 6.42
C GLU A 529 0.45 30.55 6.92
N SER A 530 0.28 31.87 7.01
CA SER A 530 -1.00 32.49 7.35
C SER A 530 -1.21 33.81 6.59
N TRP A 531 -2.43 34.04 6.10
CA TRP A 531 -2.82 35.28 5.42
C TRP A 531 -3.94 35.97 6.18
N SER A 532 -3.81 37.28 6.39
CA SER A 532 -4.81 38.10 7.08
C SER A 532 -5.52 39.06 6.13
N GLY A 533 -6.79 39.33 6.38
CA GLY A 533 -7.64 40.21 5.58
C GLY A 533 -7.88 39.72 4.14
N ALA A 534 -8.36 40.62 3.29
CA ALA A 534 -8.68 40.30 1.90
C ALA A 534 -7.42 40.10 1.05
N GLN A 535 -7.32 38.94 0.40
CA GLN A 535 -6.23 38.54 -0.48
C GLN A 535 -6.74 38.41 -1.92
N SER A 536 -6.03 39.01 -2.88
CA SER A 536 -6.32 38.77 -4.29
C SER A 536 -5.92 37.35 -4.72
N LYS A 537 -6.55 36.85 -5.80
CA LYS A 537 -6.31 35.50 -6.31
C LYS A 537 -4.83 35.26 -6.63
N GLN A 538 -4.19 34.41 -5.83
CA GLN A 538 -2.76 34.16 -5.84
C GLN A 538 -2.44 32.66 -5.72
N GLN A 539 -1.18 32.31 -5.97
CA GLN A 539 -0.67 30.94 -5.90
C GLN A 539 0.38 30.83 -4.80
N TYR A 540 0.23 29.85 -3.90
CA TYR A 540 1.24 29.48 -2.92
C TYR A 540 1.86 28.12 -3.27
N SER A 541 3.08 27.83 -2.81
CA SER A 541 3.74 26.55 -3.02
C SER A 541 4.75 26.23 -1.91
N PHE A 542 4.67 25.01 -1.38
CA PHE A 542 5.49 24.51 -0.28
C PHE A 542 6.20 23.21 -0.66
N VAL A 543 7.45 23.06 -0.23
CA VAL A 543 8.32 21.91 -0.53
C VAL A 543 8.22 20.88 0.59
N ILE A 544 7.93 19.64 0.23
CA ILE A 544 7.81 18.52 1.17
C ILE A 544 9.17 17.85 1.34
N SER A 545 9.62 17.76 2.59
CA SER A 545 10.98 17.37 2.98
C SER A 545 11.10 16.01 3.69
N ALA A 546 10.04 15.21 3.68
CA ALA A 546 10.03 13.84 4.23
C ALA A 546 9.12 12.91 3.42
N GLN A 547 9.29 11.59 3.59
CA GLN A 547 8.47 10.56 2.92
C GLN A 547 7.21 10.15 3.68
N ASP A 548 7.11 10.55 4.95
CA ASP A 548 6.02 10.21 5.86
C ASP A 548 4.63 10.59 5.29
N ALA A 549 3.57 9.92 5.75
CA ALA A 549 2.19 10.32 5.47
C ALA A 549 1.90 11.72 6.08
N MET A 550 1.10 12.52 5.39
CA MET A 550 0.86 13.93 5.73
C MET A 550 -0.59 14.34 5.51
N THR A 551 -1.06 15.21 6.41
CA THR A 551 -2.34 15.93 6.27
C THR A 551 -2.04 17.41 6.08
N PHE A 552 -2.49 17.98 4.96
CA PHE A 552 -2.47 19.42 4.74
C PHE A 552 -3.82 20.00 5.08
N THR A 553 -3.83 21.10 5.84
CA THR A 553 -5.06 21.68 6.36
C THR A 553 -5.13 23.17 6.01
N TRP A 554 -6.25 23.59 5.43
CA TRP A 554 -6.64 24.98 5.28
C TRP A 554 -7.71 25.28 6.33
N ALA A 555 -7.42 26.17 7.26
CA ALA A 555 -8.38 26.64 8.26
C ALA A 555 -8.67 28.13 8.03
N PHE A 556 -9.92 28.48 7.78
CA PHE A 556 -10.36 29.87 7.66
C PHE A 556 -11.15 30.29 8.90
N GLN A 557 -10.88 31.48 9.40
CA GLN A 557 -11.59 32.11 10.50
C GLN A 557 -11.95 33.54 10.08
N LYS A 558 -13.19 33.97 10.33
CA LYS A 558 -13.62 35.31 9.92
C LYS A 558 -13.10 36.39 10.86
N THR A 559 -12.93 36.11 12.15
CA THR A 559 -12.31 37.06 13.10
C THR A 559 -11.64 36.34 14.26
N ASP A 560 -10.54 36.93 14.76
CA ASP A 560 -9.86 36.54 15.99
C ASP A 560 -10.45 37.21 17.25
N GLU A 561 -11.42 38.11 17.09
CA GLU A 561 -12.14 38.75 18.20
C GLU A 561 -13.26 37.87 18.75
N VAL A 562 -13.19 37.51 20.03
CA VAL A 562 -14.21 36.69 20.72
C VAL A 562 -15.41 37.55 21.08
N PHE A 563 -16.44 37.54 20.23
CA PHE A 563 -17.72 38.19 20.48
C PHE A 563 -18.60 37.39 21.47
N GLY A 564 -19.42 38.11 22.24
CA GLY A 564 -20.47 37.48 23.07
C GLY A 564 -21.74 37.27 22.26
N ASP A 565 -22.31 36.07 22.35
CA ASP A 565 -23.41 35.51 21.53
C ASP A 565 -23.09 35.37 20.02
N ASN A 566 -23.88 34.49 19.36
CA ASN A 566 -23.75 34.06 17.96
C ASN A 566 -23.96 35.19 16.93
N GLN A 567 -23.07 36.17 16.89
CA GLN A 567 -23.13 37.26 15.91
C GLN A 567 -22.45 36.84 14.61
N GLN A 568 -23.25 36.75 13.54
CA GLN A 568 -22.79 36.76 12.15
C GLN A 568 -22.67 38.23 11.69
N ASN A 569 -21.67 38.94 12.19
CA ASN A 569 -21.34 40.31 11.79
C ASN A 569 -20.65 40.34 10.41
N PHE A 570 -19.93 39.28 10.07
CA PHE A 570 -19.15 39.13 8.83
C PHE A 570 -19.65 37.97 7.94
N PRO A 571 -20.94 37.94 7.54
CA PRO A 571 -21.53 36.83 6.78
C PRO A 571 -21.02 36.75 5.32
N GLY A 572 -20.41 37.83 4.81
CA GLY A 572 -19.81 37.88 3.47
C GLY A 572 -18.32 37.54 3.44
N ASP A 573 -17.70 37.28 4.60
CA ASP A 573 -16.28 36.97 4.69
C ASP A 573 -16.04 35.47 4.41
N LEU A 574 -15.24 35.17 3.39
CA LEU A 574 -15.00 33.80 2.92
C LEU A 574 -13.62 33.63 2.28
N ALA A 575 -13.10 32.40 2.35
CA ALA A 575 -11.93 31.95 1.58
C ALA A 575 -12.37 31.05 0.43
N ARG A 576 -11.67 31.13 -0.71
CA ARG A 576 -11.89 30.26 -1.89
C ARG A 576 -10.60 29.62 -2.33
N ILE A 577 -10.64 28.32 -2.60
CA ILE A 577 -9.53 27.54 -3.15
C ILE A 577 -9.98 27.01 -4.52
N TYR A 578 -9.25 27.39 -5.57
CA TYR A 578 -9.58 27.04 -6.96
C TYR A 578 -8.87 25.77 -7.43
N MET A 579 -7.66 25.53 -6.93
CA MET A 579 -6.83 24.40 -7.35
C MET A 579 -5.92 23.98 -6.21
N ILE A 580 -5.74 22.67 -6.04
CA ILE A 580 -4.71 22.04 -5.18
C ILE A 580 -3.98 20.99 -6.03
N ASN A 581 -2.65 21.02 -6.01
CA ASN A 581 -1.79 20.06 -6.69
C ASN A 581 -0.72 19.58 -5.71
N VAL A 582 -0.70 18.27 -5.41
CA VAL A 582 0.35 17.62 -4.61
C VAL A 582 1.08 16.60 -5.49
N THR A 583 2.39 16.79 -5.65
CA THR A 583 3.23 15.97 -6.54
C THR A 583 4.00 14.87 -5.81
N ASN A 584 4.29 13.80 -6.54
CA ASN A 584 5.15 12.68 -6.12
C ASN A 584 4.67 11.88 -4.90
N THR A 585 3.36 11.79 -4.72
CA THR A 585 2.71 10.95 -3.70
C THR A 585 2.82 9.46 -4.04
N VAL A 586 2.63 8.60 -3.05
CA VAL A 586 2.48 7.14 -3.25
C VAL A 586 1.06 6.76 -3.66
N ASP A 587 0.09 7.57 -3.27
CA ASP A 587 -1.35 7.47 -3.50
C ASP A 587 -1.88 8.58 -4.42
N GLY A 588 -3.20 8.61 -4.62
CA GLY A 588 -3.87 9.47 -5.60
C GLY A 588 -3.91 8.86 -6.99
N GLY A 589 -3.77 9.67 -8.03
CA GLY A 589 -3.96 9.26 -9.42
C GLY A 589 -2.83 9.74 -10.33
N ALA A 590 -2.55 8.95 -11.38
CA ALA A 590 -1.55 9.31 -12.38
C ALA A 590 -2.19 10.04 -13.55
N SER A 591 -1.79 11.30 -13.80
CA SER A 591 -2.20 12.03 -15.01
C SER A 591 -1.43 11.58 -16.26
N SER A 592 -0.26 10.95 -16.06
CA SER A 592 0.64 10.45 -17.08
C SER A 592 1.61 9.43 -16.48
N CYS A 593 2.36 8.72 -17.33
CA CYS A 593 3.39 7.76 -16.93
C CYS A 593 4.78 8.32 -17.29
N THR A 594 5.77 8.07 -16.43
CA THR A 594 7.16 8.51 -16.61
C THR A 594 8.06 7.31 -16.92
N ALA A 595 9.10 7.53 -17.73
CA ALA A 595 10.08 6.49 -18.03
C ALA A 595 10.82 6.04 -16.76
N CYS A 596 11.09 4.74 -16.65
CA CYS A 596 11.72 4.15 -15.48
C CYS A 596 13.14 4.68 -15.21
N PRO A 597 13.50 5.04 -13.97
CA PRO A 597 14.86 5.47 -13.62
C PRO A 597 15.87 4.33 -13.79
N GLN A 598 16.91 4.54 -14.62
CA GLN A 598 18.00 3.58 -14.78
C GLN A 598 18.68 3.31 -13.42
N GLY A 599 18.83 2.02 -13.08
CA GLY A 599 19.50 1.58 -11.85
C GLY A 599 18.64 1.57 -10.57
N SER A 600 17.35 1.93 -10.65
CA SER A 600 16.45 1.78 -9.49
C SER A 600 16.21 0.30 -9.19
N LYS A 601 16.55 -0.15 -7.97
CA LYS A 601 16.33 -1.52 -7.49
C LYS A 601 14.88 -1.81 -7.09
N ASN A 602 13.96 -0.89 -7.33
CA ASN A 602 12.59 -0.93 -6.81
C ASN A 602 11.61 -1.55 -7.82
N ALA A 603 10.76 -2.46 -7.34
CA ALA A 603 9.77 -3.22 -8.12
C ALA A 603 8.53 -2.39 -8.55
N ARG A 604 8.71 -1.11 -8.90
CA ARG A 604 7.61 -0.17 -9.24
C ARG A 604 7.42 0.06 -10.74
N CYS A 605 8.39 -0.34 -11.55
CA CYS A 605 8.31 -0.29 -13.01
C CYS A 605 7.39 -1.37 -13.56
N ILE A 606 6.60 -1.03 -14.59
CA ILE A 606 5.79 -2.01 -15.33
C ILE A 606 6.75 -2.87 -16.16
N PRO A 607 6.87 -4.18 -15.86
CA PRO A 607 7.80 -5.05 -16.56
C PRO A 607 7.37 -5.26 -18.01
N CYS A 608 8.34 -5.55 -18.87
CA CYS A 608 8.07 -6.03 -20.21
C CYS A 608 7.36 -7.39 -20.19
N GLU A 609 6.65 -7.69 -21.28
CA GLU A 609 6.08 -9.03 -21.49
C GLU A 609 7.18 -10.11 -21.48
N LYS A 610 6.81 -11.35 -21.16
CA LYS A 610 7.78 -12.45 -21.04
C LYS A 610 8.56 -12.64 -22.34
N GLY A 611 9.88 -12.74 -22.24
CA GLY A 611 10.78 -12.85 -23.41
C GLY A 611 11.20 -11.52 -24.04
N PHE A 612 10.66 -10.41 -23.55
CA PHE A 612 11.08 -9.06 -23.90
C PHE A 612 11.86 -8.43 -22.73
N PHE A 613 12.92 -7.70 -23.05
CA PHE A 613 13.66 -6.89 -22.08
C PHE A 613 13.45 -5.40 -22.36
N ALA A 614 13.54 -4.57 -21.33
CA ALA A 614 13.57 -3.13 -21.49
C ALA A 614 14.94 -2.72 -22.04
N ASN A 615 15.01 -2.26 -23.28
CA ASN A 615 16.23 -1.70 -23.84
C ASN A 615 16.49 -0.32 -23.18
N PRO A 616 17.63 -0.13 -22.49
CA PRO A 616 17.91 1.08 -21.71
C PRO A 616 18.15 2.33 -22.54
N ASP A 617 18.46 2.20 -23.84
CA ASP A 617 18.68 3.31 -24.77
C ASP A 617 17.37 3.77 -25.45
N THR A 618 16.47 2.83 -25.73
CA THR A 618 15.21 3.10 -26.45
C THR A 618 13.99 3.24 -25.53
N ASN A 619 14.11 2.82 -24.27
CA ASN A 619 13.01 2.68 -23.29
C ASN A 619 11.82 1.87 -23.83
N LYS A 620 12.07 0.91 -24.73
CA LYS A 620 11.06 0.01 -25.29
C LYS A 620 11.36 -1.43 -24.90
N CYS A 621 10.30 -2.23 -24.87
CA CYS A 621 10.42 -3.67 -24.74
C CYS A 621 10.81 -4.28 -26.09
N GLU A 622 11.97 -4.93 -26.13
CA GLU A 622 12.53 -5.58 -27.31
C GLU A 622 12.66 -7.09 -27.05
N GLN A 623 12.25 -7.92 -28.01
CA GLN A 623 12.26 -9.38 -27.84
C GLN A 623 13.70 -9.91 -27.95
N CYS A 624 14.06 -10.90 -27.15
CA CYS A 624 15.37 -11.55 -27.26
C CYS A 624 15.58 -12.18 -28.65
N PRO A 625 16.81 -12.11 -29.23
CA PRO A 625 17.11 -12.70 -30.54
C PRO A 625 16.83 -14.21 -30.64
N ARG A 626 16.63 -14.71 -31.87
CA ARG A 626 16.49 -16.15 -32.12
C ARG A 626 17.71 -16.92 -31.61
N GLY A 627 17.48 -18.07 -30.98
CA GLY A 627 18.53 -18.86 -30.34
C GLY A 627 18.92 -18.38 -28.94
N THR A 628 18.28 -17.32 -28.41
CA THR A 628 18.50 -16.82 -27.05
C THR A 628 17.21 -16.85 -26.22
N TYR A 629 17.32 -16.76 -24.89
CA TYR A 629 16.20 -16.65 -23.96
C TYR A 629 16.46 -15.56 -22.90
N LEU A 630 15.38 -15.02 -22.33
CA LEU A 630 15.43 -13.95 -21.34
C LEU A 630 15.86 -14.46 -19.96
N ASN A 631 16.96 -13.95 -19.43
CA ASN A 631 17.47 -14.23 -18.09
C ASN A 631 18.08 -12.96 -17.45
N PHE A 632 17.34 -12.35 -16.53
CA PHE A 632 17.73 -11.09 -15.86
C PHE A 632 18.93 -11.22 -14.89
N GLY A 633 19.43 -12.43 -14.62
CA GLY A 633 20.56 -12.68 -13.72
C GLY A 633 21.91 -12.89 -14.41
N ALA A 634 21.98 -12.84 -15.74
CA ALA A 634 23.20 -13.14 -16.49
C ALA A 634 24.17 -11.95 -16.58
N ALA A 635 25.47 -12.24 -16.54
CA ALA A 635 26.53 -11.23 -16.55
C ALA A 635 26.65 -10.47 -17.89
N ASP A 636 26.38 -11.15 -19.01
CA ASP A 636 26.56 -10.63 -20.36
C ASP A 636 25.31 -9.95 -20.95
N GLY A 637 24.30 -9.70 -20.12
CA GLY A 637 23.06 -9.01 -20.51
C GLY A 637 21.80 -9.88 -20.42
N PRO A 638 20.61 -9.32 -20.74
CA PRO A 638 19.33 -9.95 -20.44
C PRO A 638 18.97 -11.13 -21.34
N CYS A 639 19.61 -11.30 -22.50
CA CYS A 639 19.34 -12.39 -23.45
C CYS A 639 20.53 -13.34 -23.55
N VAL A 640 20.36 -14.58 -23.09
CA VAL A 640 21.41 -15.60 -23.00
C VAL A 640 21.23 -16.61 -24.13
N PRO A 641 22.29 -17.04 -24.85
CA PRO A 641 22.19 -18.09 -25.86
C PRO A 641 21.73 -19.43 -25.25
N CYS A 642 20.98 -20.20 -26.02
CA CYS A 642 20.69 -21.59 -25.68
C CYS A 642 21.93 -22.47 -25.89
N SER A 643 22.16 -23.38 -24.95
CA SER A 643 23.27 -24.34 -24.97
C SER A 643 23.13 -25.38 -26.08
N GLU A 644 24.21 -26.11 -26.34
CA GLU A 644 24.26 -27.20 -27.29
C GLU A 644 23.16 -28.25 -27.05
N GLY A 645 22.61 -28.77 -28.16
CA GLY A 645 21.48 -29.70 -28.15
C GLY A 645 20.12 -29.10 -27.74
N THR A 646 20.02 -27.77 -27.55
CA THR A 646 18.77 -27.09 -27.17
C THR A 646 18.40 -25.94 -28.13
N THR A 647 17.13 -25.57 -28.16
CA THR A 647 16.59 -24.49 -28.99
C THR A 647 15.67 -23.58 -28.19
N SER A 648 15.58 -22.31 -28.61
CA SER A 648 14.80 -21.26 -27.95
C SER A 648 13.34 -21.28 -28.40
N ASN A 649 12.41 -21.32 -27.44
CA ASN A 649 10.96 -21.31 -27.72
C ASN A 649 10.49 -20.01 -28.41
N GLU A 650 9.27 -20.00 -28.98
CA GLU A 650 8.77 -18.86 -29.75
C GLU A 650 8.77 -17.56 -28.93
N ASP A 651 8.37 -17.68 -27.66
CA ASP A 651 8.32 -16.58 -26.69
C ASP A 651 9.69 -16.09 -26.21
N ARG A 652 10.80 -16.79 -26.48
CA ARG A 652 12.16 -16.46 -25.98
C ARG A 652 12.28 -16.46 -24.45
N THR A 653 11.53 -17.34 -23.79
CA THR A 653 11.48 -17.47 -22.33
C THR A 653 12.28 -18.66 -21.79
N ALA A 654 12.49 -19.69 -22.60
CA ALA A 654 13.23 -20.89 -22.20
C ALA A 654 13.91 -21.59 -23.39
N CYS A 655 14.95 -22.36 -23.07
CA CYS A 655 15.54 -23.35 -23.97
C CYS A 655 14.94 -24.73 -23.71
N TYR A 656 14.73 -25.50 -24.77
CA TYR A 656 14.15 -26.85 -24.71
C TYR A 656 14.73 -27.73 -25.83
N SER A 657 14.58 -29.05 -25.71
CA SER A 657 14.86 -29.97 -26.81
C SER A 657 13.58 -30.19 -27.64
N ASP A 658 13.69 -30.13 -28.98
CA ASP A 658 12.59 -30.43 -29.91
C ASP A 658 12.36 -31.95 -30.13
N CYS A 659 13.07 -32.78 -29.35
CA CYS A 659 13.23 -34.23 -29.47
C CYS A 659 14.12 -34.70 -30.62
N THR A 660 14.88 -33.81 -31.24
CA THR A 660 15.98 -34.19 -32.14
C THR A 660 17.32 -33.80 -31.52
N PHE A 661 18.33 -34.62 -31.75
CA PHE A 661 19.71 -34.33 -31.39
C PHE A 661 20.64 -34.76 -32.52
N THR A 662 21.77 -34.08 -32.67
CA THR A 662 22.82 -34.45 -33.63
C THR A 662 24.16 -34.19 -32.95
N ASP A 663 25.03 -35.19 -32.94
CA ASP A 663 26.36 -35.09 -32.33
C ASP A 663 27.38 -34.42 -33.27
N GLU A 664 28.61 -34.23 -32.79
CA GLU A 664 29.71 -33.66 -33.58
C GLU A 664 30.15 -34.55 -34.76
N GLU A 665 29.93 -35.87 -34.67
CA GLU A 665 30.26 -36.84 -35.71
C GLU A 665 29.18 -36.91 -36.82
N GLY A 666 28.01 -36.32 -36.57
CA GLY A 666 26.88 -36.21 -37.49
C GLY A 666 25.81 -37.29 -37.32
N HIS A 667 25.91 -38.15 -36.30
CA HIS A 667 24.85 -39.10 -35.95
C HIS A 667 23.62 -38.35 -35.46
N LYS A 668 22.45 -38.75 -35.96
CA LYS A 668 21.17 -38.13 -35.64
C LYS A 668 20.36 -39.03 -34.73
N PHE A 669 19.72 -38.44 -33.74
CA PHE A 669 18.87 -39.15 -32.78
C PHE A 669 17.45 -38.56 -32.85
N ASP A 670 16.44 -39.42 -32.95
CA ASP A 670 15.03 -39.04 -32.92
C ASP A 670 14.38 -39.60 -31.64
N LEU A 671 14.13 -38.70 -30.70
CA LEU A 671 13.52 -38.97 -29.41
C LEU A 671 12.01 -38.66 -29.42
N SER A 672 11.40 -38.41 -30.59
CA SER A 672 10.00 -37.96 -30.69
C SER A 672 8.98 -38.92 -30.08
N ALA A 673 9.32 -40.21 -29.96
CA ALA A 673 8.49 -41.21 -29.29
C ALA A 673 8.56 -41.16 -27.74
N LEU A 674 9.46 -40.35 -27.17
CA LEU A 674 9.56 -40.11 -25.71
C LEU A 674 8.85 -38.82 -25.28
N LYS A 675 8.13 -38.13 -26.18
CA LYS A 675 7.32 -36.94 -25.85
C LYS A 675 6.29 -37.22 -24.75
N GLY A 676 5.99 -36.21 -23.94
CA GLY A 676 5.19 -36.35 -22.73
C GLY A 676 6.04 -36.57 -21.48
N PHE A 677 5.37 -36.83 -20.34
CA PHE A 677 6.05 -37.18 -19.09
C PHE A 677 5.95 -38.68 -18.78
N HIS A 678 7.01 -39.21 -18.21
CA HIS A 678 7.19 -40.63 -17.89
C HIS A 678 7.37 -40.79 -16.38
N THR A 679 6.75 -41.83 -15.80
CA THR A 679 6.73 -42.03 -14.35
C THR A 679 7.65 -43.17 -13.94
N VAL A 680 8.56 -42.90 -12.99
CA VAL A 680 9.42 -43.91 -12.35
C VAL A 680 9.24 -43.91 -10.83
N HIS A 681 9.33 -45.09 -10.21
CA HIS A 681 9.13 -45.27 -8.77
C HIS A 681 10.41 -45.75 -8.08
N SER A 682 10.68 -45.23 -6.88
CA SER A 682 11.76 -45.74 -6.03
C SER A 682 11.44 -47.12 -5.47
N ALA A 683 12.47 -47.80 -4.96
CA ALA A 683 12.26 -48.93 -4.06
C ALA A 683 11.40 -48.50 -2.84
N PRO A 684 10.56 -49.39 -2.28
CA PRO A 684 9.78 -49.08 -1.09
C PRO A 684 10.67 -48.91 0.14
N THR A 685 10.48 -47.79 0.84
CA THR A 685 11.15 -47.41 2.08
C THR A 685 10.13 -47.40 3.24
N PHE A 686 10.61 -47.39 4.48
CA PHE A 686 9.75 -47.35 5.67
C PHE A 686 10.13 -46.16 6.56
N THR A 687 9.13 -45.47 7.11
CA THR A 687 9.35 -44.44 8.14
C THR A 687 9.83 -45.09 9.45
N ALA A 688 10.35 -44.29 10.38
CA ALA A 688 10.73 -44.77 11.72
C ALA A 688 9.57 -45.41 12.51
N MET A 689 8.31 -45.15 12.11
CA MET A 689 7.11 -45.76 12.70
C MET A 689 6.58 -46.97 11.91
N GLY A 690 7.30 -47.44 10.88
CA GLY A 690 6.95 -48.62 10.07
C GLY A 690 6.00 -48.35 8.91
N THR A 691 5.67 -47.10 8.59
CA THR A 691 4.80 -46.77 7.44
C THR A 691 5.58 -46.94 6.15
N ARG A 692 5.10 -47.80 5.24
CA ARG A 692 5.69 -47.97 3.90
C ARG A 692 5.41 -46.75 3.02
N TYR A 693 6.41 -46.27 2.30
CA TYR A 693 6.29 -45.22 1.28
C TYR A 693 7.28 -45.46 0.13
N PHE A 694 7.11 -44.77 -1.00
CA PHE A 694 8.07 -44.73 -2.09
C PHE A 694 8.01 -43.36 -2.78
N TYR A 695 9.06 -42.95 -3.47
CA TYR A 695 9.03 -41.75 -4.28
C TYR A 695 8.51 -42.08 -5.68
N GLN A 696 7.66 -41.20 -6.21
CA GLN A 696 7.27 -41.17 -7.60
C GLN A 696 7.94 -39.96 -8.24
N PHE A 697 8.68 -40.18 -9.32
CA PHE A 697 9.27 -39.14 -10.15
C PHE A 697 8.53 -39.09 -11.48
N ASN A 698 8.20 -37.89 -11.95
CA ASN A 698 7.69 -37.67 -13.30
C ASN A 698 8.74 -36.87 -14.08
N VAL A 699 9.08 -37.35 -15.28
CA VAL A 699 10.20 -36.88 -16.12
C VAL A 699 9.71 -36.55 -17.52
N SER A 700 9.97 -35.34 -18.00
CA SER A 700 9.65 -34.86 -19.36
C SER A 700 10.92 -34.35 -20.03
N LEU A 701 11.40 -35.03 -21.08
CA LEU A 701 12.68 -34.70 -21.72
C LEU A 701 12.61 -33.57 -22.76
N CYS A 702 11.60 -33.59 -23.61
CA CYS A 702 11.61 -32.82 -24.86
C CYS A 702 10.20 -32.62 -25.45
N GLY A 703 10.07 -31.74 -26.45
CA GLY A 703 8.84 -31.54 -27.21
C GLY A 703 7.78 -30.65 -26.55
N ASN A 704 8.14 -29.97 -25.46
CA ASN A 704 7.23 -29.23 -24.57
C ASN A 704 7.41 -27.70 -24.61
N ASN A 705 8.17 -27.16 -25.57
CA ASN A 705 8.45 -25.72 -25.74
C ASN A 705 9.02 -25.01 -24.49
N GLY A 706 9.66 -25.75 -23.57
CA GLY A 706 10.16 -25.21 -22.31
C GLY A 706 9.11 -25.15 -21.19
N ILE A 707 7.87 -25.56 -21.46
CA ILE A 707 6.77 -25.61 -20.50
C ILE A 707 6.76 -27.02 -19.89
N GLY A 708 7.40 -27.20 -18.73
CA GLY A 708 7.54 -28.51 -18.09
C GLY A 708 6.21 -29.27 -17.92
N GLU A 709 6.06 -30.39 -18.63
CA GLU A 709 4.84 -31.22 -18.65
C GLU A 709 4.74 -32.19 -17.46
N ALA A 710 5.83 -32.45 -16.74
CA ALA A 710 5.80 -33.33 -15.59
C ALA A 710 5.05 -32.64 -14.43
N SER A 711 4.00 -33.29 -13.93
CA SER A 711 3.15 -32.74 -12.86
C SER A 711 3.12 -33.67 -11.65
N CYS A 712 3.34 -33.10 -10.47
CA CYS A 712 3.40 -33.79 -9.17
C CYS A 712 2.41 -33.12 -8.22
N LEU A 713 1.54 -33.92 -7.60
CA LEU A 713 0.35 -33.44 -6.89
C LEU A 713 0.38 -33.83 -5.42
N ASP A 714 0.03 -32.90 -4.52
CA ASP A 714 -0.29 -33.21 -3.13
C ASP A 714 -1.79 -33.56 -3.00
N ASN A 715 -2.09 -34.62 -2.24
CA ASN A 715 -3.44 -35.12 -2.01
C ASN A 715 -3.73 -35.39 -0.52
N ILE A 716 -2.96 -34.78 0.40
CA ILE A 716 -3.12 -34.97 1.86
C ILE A 716 -4.48 -34.45 2.36
N THR A 717 -5.10 -33.48 1.66
CA THR A 717 -6.39 -32.88 2.03
C THR A 717 -7.63 -33.69 1.64
N ALA A 718 -7.49 -34.82 0.94
CA ALA A 718 -8.63 -35.68 0.57
C ALA A 718 -9.15 -36.60 1.71
N VAL A 719 -9.12 -36.11 2.96
CA VAL A 719 -9.74 -36.76 4.11
C VAL A 719 -11.03 -36.02 4.45
N GLU A 720 -12.17 -36.64 4.18
CA GLU A 720 -13.51 -36.06 4.40
C GLU A 720 -13.68 -35.58 5.86
N GLY A 721 -14.05 -34.31 6.07
CA GLY A 721 -14.37 -33.85 7.43
C GLY A 721 -14.71 -32.36 7.62
N GLN A 722 -14.06 -31.43 6.91
CA GLN A 722 -14.32 -29.99 7.04
C GLN A 722 -14.32 -29.31 5.66
N GLY A 723 -15.24 -28.35 5.48
CA GLY A 723 -15.60 -27.85 4.15
C GLY A 723 -14.55 -26.95 3.51
N SER A 724 -13.90 -27.46 2.46
CA SER A 724 -13.13 -26.66 1.50
C SER A 724 -14.04 -25.87 0.57
N ARG A 725 -13.61 -24.68 0.14
CA ARG A 725 -14.30 -23.92 -0.92
C ARG A 725 -14.14 -24.64 -2.27
N PRO A 726 -15.13 -24.56 -3.20
CA PRO A 726 -14.96 -25.08 -4.54
C PRO A 726 -13.91 -24.26 -5.31
N GLY A 727 -12.68 -24.75 -5.37
CA GLY A 727 -11.58 -24.11 -6.10
C GLY A 727 -10.17 -24.43 -5.58
N GLU A 728 -10.02 -24.85 -4.33
CA GLU A 728 -8.71 -25.23 -3.76
C GLU A 728 -8.33 -26.66 -4.17
N VAL A 729 -7.71 -26.77 -5.36
CA VAL A 729 -6.95 -27.96 -5.78
C VAL A 729 -5.69 -28.03 -4.91
N GLY A 730 -5.36 -29.22 -4.39
CA GLY A 730 -4.13 -29.43 -3.60
C GLY A 730 -2.86 -29.04 -4.39
N ASP A 731 -1.80 -28.63 -3.69
CA ASP A 731 -0.59 -28.07 -4.30
C ASP A 731 -0.06 -28.94 -5.46
N VAL A 732 0.00 -28.36 -6.66
CA VAL A 732 0.51 -29.01 -7.86
C VAL A 732 1.82 -28.36 -8.30
N VAL A 733 2.91 -29.12 -8.20
CA VAL A 733 4.19 -28.75 -8.80
C VAL A 733 4.20 -29.19 -10.26
N LYS A 734 4.65 -28.31 -11.16
CA LYS A 734 4.92 -28.60 -12.57
C LYS A 734 6.36 -28.25 -12.89
N GLY A 735 7.01 -29.03 -13.75
CA GLY A 735 8.41 -28.84 -14.15
C GLY A 735 8.83 -29.83 -15.24
N MET A 736 10.11 -29.85 -15.59
CA MET A 736 10.68 -30.89 -16.45
C MET A 736 10.83 -32.21 -15.68
N VAL A 737 11.27 -32.11 -14.42
CA VAL A 737 11.36 -33.25 -13.50
C VAL A 737 10.82 -32.84 -12.14
N CYS A 738 9.88 -33.63 -11.62
CA CYS A 738 9.31 -33.43 -10.29
C CYS A 738 9.21 -34.77 -9.53
N ARG A 739 9.07 -34.68 -8.20
CA ARG A 739 8.91 -35.84 -7.30
C ARG A 739 7.74 -35.65 -6.34
N SER A 740 6.98 -36.71 -6.08
CA SER A 740 6.02 -36.82 -4.97
C SER A 740 6.38 -38.00 -4.07
N THR A 741 6.08 -37.90 -2.77
CA THR A 741 6.14 -39.01 -1.81
C THR A 741 4.80 -39.76 -1.80
N ILE A 742 4.82 -41.03 -2.17
CA ILE A 742 3.62 -41.87 -2.26
C ILE A 742 3.53 -42.80 -1.04
N ILE A 743 2.43 -42.69 -0.30
CA ILE A 743 2.11 -43.50 0.88
C ILE A 743 0.92 -44.42 0.53
N PRO A 744 1.17 -45.70 0.20
CA PRO A 744 0.11 -46.67 -0.05
C PRO A 744 -0.64 -47.06 1.23
N THR A 745 -1.88 -46.57 1.39
CA THR A 745 -2.75 -46.99 2.50
C THR A 745 -3.58 -48.22 2.13
N ASN A 746 -3.93 -49.04 3.12
CA ASN A 746 -4.65 -50.29 2.89
C ASN A 746 -5.84 -50.42 3.84
N ASN A 747 -6.89 -49.64 3.58
CA ASN A 747 -8.11 -49.59 4.40
C ASN A 747 -9.28 -50.30 3.70
N LYS A 748 -9.72 -51.43 4.27
CA LYS A 748 -11.01 -52.10 4.03
C LYS A 748 -11.52 -52.12 2.56
N GLY A 749 -10.65 -52.49 1.61
CA GLY A 749 -11.05 -52.79 0.23
C GLY A 749 -11.13 -51.60 -0.73
N ILE A 750 -10.77 -50.38 -0.30
CA ILE A 750 -10.53 -49.25 -1.20
C ILE A 750 -9.07 -48.82 -1.05
N ALA A 751 -8.28 -49.01 -2.11
CA ALA A 751 -6.88 -48.60 -2.13
C ALA A 751 -6.78 -47.08 -2.39
N GLN A 752 -6.84 -46.28 -1.33
CA GLN A 752 -6.49 -44.86 -1.42
C GLN A 752 -4.96 -44.69 -1.30
N VAL A 753 -4.38 -44.10 -2.34
CA VAL A 753 -2.96 -43.76 -2.42
C VAL A 753 -2.84 -42.28 -2.04
N ILE A 754 -2.15 -42.00 -0.94
CA ILE A 754 -1.86 -40.61 -0.54
C ILE A 754 -0.58 -40.18 -1.23
N SER A 755 -0.65 -39.08 -1.97
CA SER A 755 0.51 -38.38 -2.52
C SER A 755 0.77 -37.15 -1.66
N ALA A 756 2.03 -36.89 -1.35
CA ALA A 756 2.47 -35.90 -0.37
C ALA A 756 3.78 -35.24 -0.81
N GLN A 757 4.04 -34.01 -0.38
CA GLN A 757 5.34 -33.33 -0.55
C GLN A 757 5.81 -33.28 -2.02
N PRO A 758 5.01 -32.73 -2.95
CA PRO A 758 5.45 -32.51 -4.33
C PRO A 758 6.62 -31.51 -4.35
N ASP A 759 7.64 -31.82 -5.14
CA ASP A 759 8.92 -31.12 -5.13
C ASP A 759 9.47 -31.02 -6.57
N SER A 760 10.09 -29.89 -6.92
CA SER A 760 10.72 -29.74 -8.24
C SER A 760 12.20 -30.14 -8.17
N LEU A 761 12.63 -30.92 -9.15
CA LEU A 761 14.01 -31.40 -9.30
C LEU A 761 14.65 -30.90 -10.60
N GLY A 762 13.87 -30.30 -11.50
CA GLY A 762 14.33 -29.71 -12.74
C GLY A 762 13.20 -28.86 -13.35
N ASP A 763 13.40 -27.55 -13.39
CA ASP A 763 12.45 -26.59 -13.98
C ASP A 763 12.92 -26.18 -15.39
N ARG A 764 14.24 -26.07 -15.60
CA ARG A 764 14.88 -25.72 -16.87
C ARG A 764 15.83 -26.81 -17.36
N LEU A 765 15.89 -27.01 -18.68
CA LEU A 765 16.91 -27.81 -19.37
C LEU A 765 18.15 -26.93 -19.58
N LEU A 766 19.33 -27.42 -19.18
CA LEU A 766 20.60 -26.71 -19.33
C LEU A 766 21.33 -27.08 -20.62
N ASN A 767 21.44 -28.37 -20.95
CA ASN A 767 22.11 -28.88 -22.14
C ASN A 767 21.61 -30.28 -22.52
N VAL A 768 21.92 -30.70 -23.75
CA VAL A 768 21.86 -32.10 -24.19
C VAL A 768 23.19 -32.43 -24.87
N THR A 769 23.90 -33.44 -24.37
CA THR A 769 25.27 -33.79 -24.81
C THR A 769 25.51 -35.30 -24.84
N LEU A 770 26.60 -35.76 -25.46
CA LEU A 770 27.07 -37.15 -25.32
C LEU A 770 27.90 -37.31 -24.04
N ALA A 771 27.55 -38.29 -23.21
CA ALA A 771 28.28 -38.61 -22.00
C ALA A 771 29.68 -39.16 -22.33
N GLY A 772 30.72 -38.46 -21.88
CA GLY A 772 32.11 -38.92 -21.94
C GLY A 772 32.98 -38.30 -23.04
N VAL A 773 32.40 -37.66 -24.06
CA VAL A 773 33.17 -37.02 -25.15
C VAL A 773 33.69 -35.63 -24.74
N ASN A 774 32.82 -34.77 -24.20
CA ASN A 774 33.13 -33.36 -23.94
C ASN A 774 33.24 -32.97 -22.44
N ASN A 775 32.97 -33.89 -21.51
CA ASN A 775 32.90 -33.56 -20.07
C ASN A 775 34.25 -33.70 -19.35
N THR A 776 34.84 -32.57 -18.97
CA THR A 776 36.08 -32.50 -18.19
C THR A 776 35.89 -32.94 -16.72
N GLY A 777 36.04 -34.23 -16.47
CA GLY A 777 36.59 -34.77 -15.22
C GLY A 777 35.65 -35.01 -14.03
N THR A 778 34.38 -34.61 -14.04
CA THR A 778 33.44 -34.84 -12.92
C THR A 778 32.26 -35.73 -13.29
N ALA A 779 31.37 -35.31 -14.19
CA ALA A 779 30.16 -36.06 -14.56
C ALA A 779 30.44 -37.50 -15.08
N MET A 780 31.59 -37.72 -15.73
CA MET A 780 32.01 -39.04 -16.20
C MET A 780 32.50 -39.95 -15.06
N SER A 781 33.03 -39.40 -13.96
CA SER A 781 33.39 -40.18 -12.77
C SER A 781 32.14 -40.62 -12.00
N GLU A 782 31.17 -39.72 -11.85
CA GLU A 782 29.92 -39.99 -11.14
C GLU A 782 29.07 -41.06 -11.83
N MET A 783 29.01 -41.04 -13.17
CA MET A 783 28.25 -42.01 -13.96
C MET A 783 28.75 -43.46 -13.77
N VAL A 784 30.07 -43.68 -13.79
CA VAL A 784 30.70 -45.01 -13.71
C VAL A 784 30.62 -45.61 -12.29
N ASP A 785 30.55 -44.77 -11.25
CA ASP A 785 30.36 -45.22 -9.86
C ASP A 785 28.87 -45.51 -9.51
N LEU A 786 27.92 -45.02 -10.31
CA LEU A 786 26.47 -45.14 -10.07
C LEU A 786 25.78 -46.20 -10.94
N PHE A 787 26.26 -46.43 -12.16
CA PHE A 787 25.71 -47.37 -13.14
C PHE A 787 26.80 -48.22 -13.79
N GLU A 788 26.46 -49.41 -14.28
CA GLU A 788 27.45 -50.27 -14.95
C GLU A 788 27.91 -49.63 -16.28
N PRO A 789 29.24 -49.67 -16.58
CA PRO A 789 29.80 -49.00 -17.75
C PRO A 789 29.36 -49.64 -19.08
N GLU A 790 29.51 -48.87 -20.15
CA GLU A 790 29.23 -49.23 -21.55
C GLU A 790 29.85 -50.59 -21.96
N GLN A 791 29.13 -51.37 -22.78
CA GLN A 791 29.66 -52.60 -23.39
C GLN A 791 29.94 -52.50 -24.90
N ASP A 792 29.28 -51.58 -25.64
CA ASP A 792 29.17 -51.67 -27.11
C ASP A 792 29.62 -50.42 -27.91
N GLY A 793 30.14 -49.37 -27.28
CA GLY A 793 30.75 -48.23 -28.00
C GLY A 793 29.76 -47.22 -28.59
N ILE A 794 28.64 -47.00 -27.91
CA ILE A 794 27.66 -45.93 -28.19
C ILE A 794 27.49 -45.14 -26.90
N HIS A 795 27.95 -43.89 -26.89
CA HIS A 795 27.86 -43.03 -25.72
C HIS A 795 26.41 -42.68 -25.37
N ASP A 796 26.10 -42.71 -24.07
CA ASP A 796 24.76 -42.37 -23.57
C ASP A 796 24.46 -40.88 -23.80
N LEU A 797 23.24 -40.55 -24.23
CA LEU A 797 22.78 -39.16 -24.35
C LEU A 797 22.44 -38.59 -22.96
N MET A 798 23.11 -37.52 -22.54
CA MET A 798 22.90 -36.88 -21.25
C MET A 798 22.03 -35.63 -21.38
N PHE A 799 20.93 -35.60 -20.62
CA PHE A 799 20.10 -34.41 -20.39
C PHE A 799 20.38 -33.86 -19.00
N GLU A 800 20.77 -32.59 -18.89
CA GLU A 800 21.00 -31.91 -17.61
C GLU A 800 19.90 -30.87 -17.34
N PHE A 801 19.22 -31.01 -16.20
CA PHE A 801 18.19 -30.09 -15.72
C PHE A 801 18.57 -29.44 -14.40
N GLN A 802 18.02 -28.27 -14.13
CA GLN A 802 18.20 -27.54 -12.87
C GLN A 802 16.87 -26.99 -12.34
N SER A 803 16.65 -27.01 -11.03
CA SER A 803 15.49 -26.39 -10.38
C SER A 803 15.75 -24.91 -10.05
N GLU A 804 14.75 -24.05 -10.20
CA GLU A 804 14.82 -22.63 -9.80
C GLU A 804 14.79 -22.44 -8.28
N LYS A 805 14.18 -23.39 -7.54
CA LYS A 805 14.12 -23.34 -6.07
C LYS A 805 15.44 -23.73 -5.43
N SER A 806 16.19 -22.73 -4.96
CA SER A 806 17.32 -22.96 -4.05
C SER A 806 16.85 -23.34 -2.64
N THR A 807 17.68 -24.08 -1.92
CA THR A 807 17.45 -24.48 -0.52
C THR A 807 18.72 -24.25 0.30
N MET A 808 18.63 -24.25 1.63
CA MET A 808 19.81 -24.16 2.49
C MET A 808 20.83 -25.30 2.28
N ALA A 809 20.38 -26.46 1.76
CA ALA A 809 21.25 -27.58 1.44
C ALA A 809 21.82 -27.48 0.01
N CYS A 810 21.02 -26.98 -0.94
CA CYS A 810 21.37 -26.86 -2.35
C CYS A 810 21.20 -25.38 -2.79
N PRO A 811 22.21 -24.51 -2.56
CA PRO A 811 22.11 -23.07 -2.79
C PRO A 811 21.99 -22.71 -4.28
N GLU A 812 22.52 -23.54 -5.17
CA GLU A 812 22.41 -23.40 -6.63
C GLU A 812 21.16 -24.12 -7.20
N GLY A 813 20.21 -24.48 -6.34
CA GLY A 813 19.11 -25.37 -6.69
C GLY A 813 19.55 -26.84 -6.73
N ARG A 814 18.64 -27.71 -7.14
CA ARG A 814 18.91 -29.13 -7.42
C ARG A 814 19.21 -29.33 -8.89
N ARG A 815 19.97 -30.37 -9.17
CA ARG A 815 20.37 -30.79 -10.51
C ARG A 815 19.85 -32.19 -10.79
N THR A 816 19.34 -32.42 -11.98
CA THR A 816 18.91 -33.75 -12.44
C THR A 816 19.62 -34.11 -13.73
N LEU A 817 20.29 -35.26 -13.74
CA LEU A 817 21.03 -35.82 -14.87
C LEU A 817 20.32 -37.09 -15.33
N ILE A 818 19.95 -37.14 -16.61
CA ILE A 818 19.24 -38.29 -17.21
C ILE A 818 20.07 -38.81 -18.38
N TYR A 819 20.59 -40.02 -18.23
CA TYR A 819 21.38 -40.72 -19.23
C TYR A 819 20.46 -41.63 -20.05
N LEU A 820 20.43 -41.46 -21.36
CA LEU A 820 19.66 -42.30 -22.28
C LEU A 820 20.61 -43.27 -22.96
N ARG A 821 20.43 -44.57 -22.69
CA ARG A 821 21.27 -45.66 -23.20
C ARG A 821 20.58 -46.39 -24.33
N CYS A 822 21.28 -46.57 -25.45
CA CYS A 822 20.81 -47.37 -26.57
C CYS A 822 20.62 -48.83 -26.12
N ASP A 823 19.37 -49.29 -26.12
CA ASP A 823 19.03 -50.71 -25.93
C ASP A 823 17.94 -51.08 -26.94
N TYR A 824 18.37 -51.73 -28.03
CA TYR A 824 17.50 -52.17 -29.12
C TYR A 824 16.52 -53.29 -28.69
N THR A 825 16.72 -53.92 -27.52
CA THR A 825 15.79 -54.94 -27.00
C THR A 825 14.58 -54.33 -26.30
N GLN A 826 14.64 -53.06 -25.88
CA GLN A 826 13.51 -52.36 -25.28
C GLN A 826 12.53 -51.87 -26.34
N THR A 827 11.31 -52.40 -26.32
CA THR A 827 10.22 -51.93 -27.17
C THR A 827 9.38 -50.85 -26.47
N GLY A 828 8.93 -49.84 -27.22
CA GLY A 828 8.09 -48.75 -26.70
C GLY A 828 8.91 -47.59 -26.12
N GLU A 829 8.53 -47.13 -24.92
CA GLU A 829 9.15 -46.00 -24.21
C GLU A 829 10.48 -46.38 -23.56
N GLY A 830 10.69 -47.67 -23.28
CA GLY A 830 11.88 -48.19 -22.60
C GLY A 830 11.72 -48.32 -21.10
N LYS A 831 12.84 -48.35 -20.36
CA LYS A 831 12.86 -48.55 -18.91
C LYS A 831 13.79 -47.53 -18.24
N ILE A 832 13.26 -46.81 -17.25
CA ILE A 832 14.03 -45.92 -16.38
C ILE A 832 14.47 -46.68 -15.12
N GLU A 833 15.76 -46.61 -14.80
CA GLU A 833 16.39 -47.18 -13.61
C GLU A 833 17.01 -46.08 -12.72
N LEU A 834 17.03 -46.35 -11.42
CA LEU A 834 17.65 -45.51 -10.40
C LEU A 834 19.02 -46.13 -9.99
N PRO A 835 20.00 -45.33 -9.52
CA PRO A 835 21.31 -45.84 -9.14
C PRO A 835 21.21 -46.93 -8.06
N ARG A 836 21.93 -48.05 -8.25
CA ARG A 836 21.86 -49.19 -7.31
C ARG A 836 22.29 -48.82 -5.89
N ASN A 837 23.28 -47.93 -5.77
CA ASN A 837 23.81 -47.42 -4.51
C ASN A 837 22.90 -46.37 -3.84
N CYS A 838 22.02 -45.72 -4.61
CA CYS A 838 21.20 -44.59 -4.17
C CYS A 838 19.75 -44.78 -4.64
N PRO A 839 18.99 -45.70 -3.99
CA PRO A 839 17.65 -46.13 -4.44
C PRO A 839 16.58 -45.03 -4.37
N THR A 840 16.91 -43.88 -3.78
CA THR A 840 16.10 -42.65 -3.73
C THR A 840 16.39 -41.69 -4.89
N GLY A 841 17.18 -42.09 -5.88
CA GLY A 841 17.56 -41.29 -7.05
C GLY A 841 18.66 -40.26 -6.81
N THR A 842 19.04 -40.03 -5.56
CA THR A 842 20.09 -39.09 -5.16
C THR A 842 20.92 -39.66 -4.01
N CYS A 843 22.22 -39.37 -4.02
CA CYS A 843 23.16 -39.67 -2.94
C CYS A 843 23.48 -38.43 -2.08
N THR A 844 23.49 -37.24 -2.70
CA THR A 844 23.84 -35.95 -2.07
C THR A 844 22.64 -35.21 -1.50
N GLY A 845 21.43 -35.49 -1.99
CA GLY A 845 20.21 -34.73 -1.73
C GLY A 845 19.99 -33.56 -2.71
N CYS A 846 21.00 -33.20 -3.50
CA CYS A 846 20.96 -32.12 -4.49
C CYS A 846 21.03 -32.62 -5.94
N ASP A 847 21.79 -33.69 -6.20
CA ASP A 847 22.03 -34.26 -7.52
C ASP A 847 21.22 -35.55 -7.69
N PHE A 848 20.37 -35.60 -8.71
CA PHE A 848 19.50 -36.73 -9.03
C PHE A 848 19.94 -37.36 -10.34
N HIS A 849 20.10 -38.69 -10.36
CA HIS A 849 20.58 -39.41 -11.54
C HIS A 849 19.58 -40.49 -11.96
N PHE A 850 19.35 -40.62 -13.26
CA PHE A 850 18.46 -41.61 -13.86
C PHE A 850 19.12 -42.22 -15.10
N LEU A 851 19.00 -43.54 -15.29
CA LEU A 851 19.45 -44.24 -16.50
C LEU A 851 18.23 -44.78 -17.24
N TRP A 852 18.07 -44.43 -18.51
CA TRP A 852 16.92 -44.79 -19.34
C TRP A 852 17.36 -45.66 -20.51
N HIS A 853 17.12 -46.96 -20.39
CA HIS A 853 17.35 -47.92 -21.47
C HIS A 853 16.22 -47.79 -22.49
N THR A 854 16.53 -47.40 -23.72
CA THR A 854 15.51 -47.22 -24.76
C THR A 854 16.09 -47.31 -26.17
N GLN A 855 15.35 -47.94 -27.08
CA GLN A 855 15.70 -47.99 -28.52
C GLN A 855 15.71 -46.58 -29.18
N GLN A 856 15.18 -45.55 -28.51
CA GLN A 856 15.19 -44.16 -29.00
C GLN A 856 16.55 -43.49 -28.81
N ALA A 857 17.38 -43.99 -27.89
CA ALA A 857 18.74 -43.51 -27.65
C ALA A 857 19.77 -44.06 -28.66
N CYS A 858 19.35 -44.94 -29.57
CA CYS A 858 20.18 -45.45 -30.65
C CYS A 858 20.18 -44.46 -31.83
N PRO A 859 21.34 -44.16 -32.45
CA PRO A 859 21.41 -43.26 -33.60
C PRO A 859 20.64 -43.80 -34.82
N LEU A 860 20.20 -42.90 -35.69
CA LEU A 860 19.50 -43.23 -36.93
C LEU A 860 20.45 -43.91 -37.93
N CYS A 861 20.08 -45.10 -38.43
CA CYS A 861 20.96 -45.85 -39.34
C CYS A 861 21.27 -45.07 -40.63
N THR A 862 22.53 -45.20 -41.05
CA THR A 862 23.16 -44.58 -42.21
C THR A 862 23.62 -45.63 -43.23
N GLU A 863 24.19 -45.21 -44.37
CA GLU A 863 24.72 -46.13 -45.38
C GLU A 863 26.02 -46.85 -44.96
N SER A 864 26.73 -46.38 -43.92
CA SER A 864 27.92 -47.04 -43.36
C SER A 864 27.61 -48.25 -42.48
N ASP A 865 26.38 -48.35 -41.96
CA ASP A 865 26.05 -49.31 -40.91
C ASP A 865 25.70 -50.71 -41.44
N PHE A 866 25.51 -50.85 -42.76
CA PHE A 866 25.29 -52.13 -43.43
C PHE A 866 26.37 -52.46 -44.48
N THR A 867 26.68 -53.75 -44.59
CA THR A 867 27.60 -54.30 -45.58
C THR A 867 26.88 -55.21 -46.57
N SER A 868 27.42 -55.32 -47.78
CA SER A 868 26.91 -56.25 -48.79
C SER A 868 27.71 -57.55 -48.77
N ILE A 869 27.04 -58.68 -48.57
CA ILE A 869 27.62 -60.01 -48.78
C ILE A 869 27.22 -60.50 -50.17
N GLU A 870 28.22 -60.74 -51.03
CA GLU A 870 28.02 -61.31 -52.36
C GLU A 870 27.88 -62.84 -52.25
N GLY A 871 26.71 -63.38 -52.61
CA GLY A 871 26.43 -64.81 -52.59
C GLY A 871 27.08 -65.57 -53.75
N GLN A 872 27.31 -66.87 -53.58
CA GLN A 872 27.88 -67.71 -54.64
C GLN A 872 26.97 -67.77 -55.88
N CYS A 873 27.56 -67.66 -57.07
CA CYS A 873 26.87 -67.80 -58.35
C CYS A 873 26.22 -69.20 -58.50
N LYS A 874 24.88 -69.25 -58.44
CA LYS A 874 24.07 -70.46 -58.69
C LYS A 874 23.10 -70.19 -59.82
N ASP A 875 22.96 -71.14 -60.74
CA ASP A 875 22.02 -71.07 -61.88
C ASP A 875 22.12 -69.78 -62.73
N GLY A 876 23.34 -69.23 -62.83
CA GLY A 876 23.62 -67.99 -63.57
C GLY A 876 23.20 -66.70 -62.86
N GLN A 877 22.81 -66.78 -61.59
CA GLN A 877 22.41 -65.65 -60.75
C GLN A 877 23.27 -65.58 -59.49
N GLU A 878 23.71 -64.36 -59.19
CA GLU A 878 24.49 -63.99 -58.02
C GLU A 878 23.61 -63.05 -57.18
N VAL A 879 23.27 -63.49 -55.98
CA VAL A 879 22.40 -62.74 -55.07
C VAL A 879 23.28 -62.01 -54.06
N THR A 880 23.36 -60.69 -54.19
CA THR A 880 23.94 -59.81 -53.17
C THR A 880 22.89 -59.58 -52.08
N GLN A 881 23.18 -60.03 -50.86
CA GLN A 881 22.38 -59.74 -49.67
C GLN A 881 23.01 -58.61 -48.89
N TYR A 882 22.19 -57.71 -48.36
CA TYR A 882 22.61 -56.64 -47.47
C TYR A 882 22.32 -57.05 -46.03
N LEU A 883 23.31 -56.92 -45.16
CA LEU A 883 23.26 -57.28 -43.74
C LEU A 883 23.86 -56.14 -42.93
N TRP A 884 23.30 -55.86 -41.75
CA TRP A 884 23.91 -54.91 -40.82
C TRP A 884 25.32 -55.41 -40.44
N THR A 885 26.28 -54.49 -40.39
CA THR A 885 27.71 -54.83 -40.25
C THR A 885 28.01 -55.44 -38.89
N GLN A 886 27.22 -55.11 -37.87
CA GLN A 886 27.22 -55.75 -36.55
C GLN A 886 26.07 -56.77 -36.50
N THR A 887 26.42 -58.05 -36.27
CA THR A 887 25.49 -59.18 -36.40
C THR A 887 25.02 -59.78 -35.07
N GLU A 888 25.64 -59.39 -33.94
CA GLU A 888 25.23 -59.84 -32.60
C GLU A 888 24.38 -58.79 -31.87
N TYR A 889 24.68 -57.49 -32.02
CA TYR A 889 23.89 -56.38 -31.44
C TYR A 889 23.69 -55.27 -32.47
N ARG A 890 22.45 -54.78 -32.60
CA ARG A 890 22.09 -53.70 -33.54
C ARG A 890 22.23 -52.35 -32.84
N THR A 891 23.22 -51.57 -33.27
CA THR A 891 23.62 -50.28 -32.68
C THR A 891 22.78 -49.09 -33.15
N CYS A 892 22.31 -49.10 -34.40
CA CYS A 892 21.50 -48.03 -34.99
C CYS A 892 20.03 -48.46 -35.15
N ARG A 893 19.10 -47.51 -35.12
CA ARG A 893 17.66 -47.76 -35.33
C ARG A 893 17.10 -46.91 -36.49
N ASP A 894 16.05 -47.41 -37.15
CA ASP A 894 15.29 -46.69 -38.20
C ASP A 894 16.22 -46.07 -39.27
N GLY A 895 16.02 -44.83 -39.71
CA GLY A 895 16.90 -44.19 -40.70
C GLY A 895 16.84 -44.84 -42.09
N VAL A 896 17.99 -45.23 -42.64
CA VAL A 896 18.10 -45.90 -43.94
C VAL A 896 17.65 -47.37 -43.83
N ALA A 897 16.70 -47.78 -44.67
CA ALA A 897 16.28 -49.18 -44.74
C ALA A 897 17.28 -50.06 -45.49
N LEU A 898 17.46 -51.32 -45.06
CA LEU A 898 18.28 -52.31 -45.78
C LEU A 898 17.83 -52.41 -47.25
N PRO A 899 18.75 -52.23 -48.23
CA PRO A 899 18.39 -52.32 -49.63
C PRO A 899 17.88 -53.72 -50.00
N ALA A 900 16.90 -53.78 -50.90
CA ALA A 900 16.40 -55.05 -51.44
C ALA A 900 17.54 -55.85 -52.12
N THR A 901 17.53 -57.18 -51.95
CA THR A 901 18.56 -58.09 -52.45
C THR A 901 18.79 -57.91 -53.96
N LYS A 902 19.99 -57.50 -54.35
CA LYS A 902 20.33 -57.29 -55.76
C LYS A 902 20.72 -58.62 -56.40
N THR A 903 20.11 -58.93 -57.54
CA THR A 903 20.46 -60.13 -58.32
C THR A 903 21.25 -59.71 -59.56
N LYS A 904 22.55 -60.04 -59.60
CA LYS A 904 23.40 -59.88 -60.79
C LYS A 904 23.35 -61.17 -61.62
N LYS A 905 23.51 -61.04 -62.94
CA LYS A 905 23.78 -62.20 -63.81
C LYS A 905 25.26 -62.52 -63.75
N CYS A 906 25.60 -63.72 -63.30
CA CYS A 906 26.98 -64.20 -63.19
C CYS A 906 27.22 -65.34 -64.18
N HIS A 907 28.39 -65.38 -64.80
CA HIS A 907 28.76 -66.46 -65.71
C HIS A 907 29.69 -67.44 -65.00
N VAL A 908 29.21 -68.65 -64.72
CA VAL A 908 30.07 -69.71 -64.18
C VAL A 908 31.05 -70.11 -65.27
N LEU A 909 32.34 -69.80 -65.10
CA LEU A 909 33.42 -70.24 -66.00
C LEU A 909 33.51 -71.76 -65.99
N SER A 910 32.78 -72.39 -66.91
CA SER A 910 32.79 -73.83 -67.10
C SER A 910 33.98 -74.23 -67.96
N ILE A 911 34.51 -75.43 -67.77
CA ILE A 911 35.72 -75.96 -68.46
C ILE A 911 35.49 -76.12 -69.99
N ARG A 912 34.29 -75.80 -70.49
CA ARG A 912 33.90 -75.74 -71.90
C ARG A 912 33.93 -74.34 -72.53
N ASP A 913 34.30 -73.29 -71.79
CA ASP A 913 34.40 -71.93 -72.35
C ASP A 913 35.48 -71.84 -73.45
N PRO A 914 35.17 -71.32 -74.66
CA PRO A 914 36.13 -71.29 -75.77
C PRO A 914 37.35 -70.39 -75.45
N MET A 915 37.19 -69.35 -74.64
CA MET A 915 38.30 -68.50 -74.19
C MET A 915 39.31 -69.27 -73.33
N VAL A 916 38.84 -70.20 -72.47
CA VAL A 916 39.72 -71.03 -71.62
C VAL A 916 40.46 -72.06 -72.46
N GLN A 917 39.80 -72.67 -73.46
CA GLN A 917 40.47 -73.59 -74.39
C GLN A 917 41.55 -72.90 -75.23
N ILE A 918 41.29 -71.67 -75.69
CA ILE A 918 42.29 -70.84 -76.40
C ILE A 918 43.46 -70.47 -75.47
N GLY A 919 43.18 -70.12 -74.21
CA GLY A 919 44.22 -69.84 -73.21
C GLY A 919 45.15 -71.03 -72.92
N VAL A 920 44.58 -72.23 -72.73
CA VAL A 920 45.36 -73.47 -72.53
C VAL A 920 46.13 -73.86 -73.81
N GLY A 921 45.55 -73.66 -74.98
CA GLY A 921 46.22 -73.87 -76.27
C GLY A 921 47.41 -72.94 -76.50
N LEU A 922 47.26 -71.64 -76.18
CA LEU A 922 48.36 -70.67 -76.24
C LEU A 922 49.44 -70.97 -75.20
N ALA A 923 49.07 -71.28 -73.96
CA ALA A 923 50.04 -71.62 -72.91
C ALA A 923 50.87 -72.85 -73.28
N THR A 924 50.24 -73.93 -73.76
CA THR A 924 50.95 -75.14 -74.20
C THR A 924 51.82 -74.89 -75.44
N CYS A 925 51.35 -74.12 -76.42
CA CYS A 925 52.15 -73.77 -77.60
C CYS A 925 53.37 -72.90 -77.23
N CYS A 926 53.21 -71.91 -76.35
CA CYS A 926 54.31 -71.10 -75.80
C CYS A 926 55.31 -71.93 -74.99
N SER A 927 54.85 -72.89 -74.18
CA SER A 927 55.73 -73.82 -73.45
C SER A 927 56.53 -74.71 -74.39
N ILE A 928 55.92 -75.25 -75.46
CA ILE A 928 56.63 -76.04 -76.48
C ILE A 928 57.66 -75.17 -77.21
N LEU A 929 57.31 -73.93 -77.58
CA LEU A 929 58.25 -72.97 -78.18
C LEU A 929 59.42 -72.66 -77.26
N LEU A 930 59.18 -72.45 -75.97
CA LEU A 930 60.24 -72.23 -74.97
C LEU A 930 61.15 -73.45 -74.80
N VAL A 931 60.60 -74.67 -74.78
CA VAL A 931 61.39 -75.91 -74.72
C VAL A 931 62.22 -76.10 -76.00
N CYS A 932 61.66 -75.80 -77.18
CA CYS A 932 62.40 -75.81 -78.45
C CYS A 932 63.51 -74.75 -78.50
N MET A 933 63.26 -73.54 -77.99
CA MET A 933 64.25 -72.47 -77.87
C MET A 933 65.36 -72.84 -76.87
N LEU A 934 65.01 -73.40 -75.71
CA LEU A 934 65.98 -73.90 -74.73
C LEU A 934 66.83 -75.04 -75.32
N ALA A 935 66.22 -75.99 -76.06
CA ALA A 935 66.96 -77.05 -76.75
C ALA A 935 67.88 -76.50 -77.88
N TYR A 936 67.45 -75.46 -78.59
CA TYR A 936 68.25 -74.76 -79.61
C TYR A 936 69.44 -74.03 -78.98
N PHE A 937 69.21 -73.23 -77.92
CA PHE A 937 70.28 -72.54 -77.20
C PHE A 937 71.23 -73.51 -76.48
N TRP A 938 70.73 -74.63 -75.93
CA TRP A 938 71.55 -75.69 -75.35
C TRP A 938 72.45 -76.36 -76.40
N ARG A 939 71.92 -76.67 -77.60
CA ARG A 939 72.75 -77.14 -78.74
C ARG A 939 73.76 -76.10 -79.22
N LYS A 940 73.43 -74.81 -79.15
CA LYS A 940 74.30 -73.71 -79.64
C LYS A 940 75.42 -73.36 -78.66
N ASN A 941 75.15 -73.30 -77.35
CA ASN A 941 76.14 -72.97 -76.32
C ASN A 941 77.15 -74.10 -76.09
N ARG A 942 76.76 -75.37 -76.26
CA ARG A 942 77.69 -76.50 -76.19
C ARG A 942 78.79 -76.50 -77.26
N LYS A 943 78.75 -75.56 -78.22
CA LYS A 943 79.77 -75.37 -79.28
C LYS A 943 80.74 -74.20 -79.00
N LEU A 944 80.57 -73.45 -77.91
CA LEU A 944 81.40 -72.28 -77.57
C LEU A 944 82.32 -72.47 -76.35
N GLU A 945 81.99 -73.36 -75.40
CA GLU A 945 82.87 -73.65 -74.24
C GLU A 945 84.26 -74.18 -74.64
N TYR A 946 84.38 -74.90 -75.77
CA TYR A 946 85.67 -75.42 -76.25
C TYR A 946 86.65 -74.32 -76.74
N LYS A 947 86.22 -73.05 -76.85
CA LYS A 947 87.07 -71.94 -77.30
C LYS A 947 87.26 -70.81 -76.28
N TYR A 948 86.58 -70.82 -75.13
CA TYR A 948 86.76 -69.77 -74.11
C TYR A 948 87.70 -70.16 -72.95
N MET A 949 87.83 -71.47 -72.65
CA MET A 949 88.75 -71.96 -71.60
C MET A 949 90.25 -71.77 -71.89
N ARG A 950 90.65 -71.21 -73.05
CA ARG A 950 92.07 -71.03 -73.42
C ARG A 950 92.56 -69.58 -73.40
N LEU A 951 91.75 -68.63 -72.92
CA LEU A 951 92.06 -67.19 -72.91
C LEU A 951 91.75 -66.47 -71.58
N MET A 952 91.21 -67.16 -70.57
CA MET A 952 90.96 -66.62 -69.22
C MET A 952 92.02 -67.10 -68.20
N GLN A 953 93.29 -67.10 -68.62
CA GLN A 953 94.43 -67.35 -67.75
C GLN A 953 95.54 -66.32 -68.01
N ASN A 954 95.26 -65.04 -67.73
CA ASN A 954 96.25 -64.02 -67.34
C ASN A 954 95.60 -62.71 -66.83
N SER A 955 96.36 -62.00 -65.99
CA SER A 955 96.22 -60.60 -65.53
C SER A 955 95.00 -60.14 -64.69
N THR A 956 95.04 -60.49 -63.40
CA THR A 956 95.12 -59.56 -62.23
C THR A 956 94.50 -58.13 -62.19
N LYS A 957 93.82 -57.89 -61.05
CA LYS A 957 93.81 -56.68 -60.17
C LYS A 957 92.72 -55.57 -60.35
N PRO A 958 92.41 -54.78 -59.28
CA PRO A 958 91.04 -54.30 -58.99
C PRO A 958 90.86 -52.76 -59.00
N GLY A 959 89.60 -52.27 -58.87
CA GLY A 959 89.30 -50.87 -58.52
C GLY A 959 87.83 -50.43 -58.62
N GLU A 960 87.27 -50.00 -57.49
CA GLU A 960 86.31 -48.90 -57.21
C GLU A 960 84.96 -48.64 -57.94
N LEU A 961 84.09 -48.01 -57.13
CA LEU A 961 82.76 -47.38 -57.31
C LEU A 961 82.87 -46.03 -58.10
N PRO A 962 81.80 -45.34 -58.58
CA PRO A 962 80.76 -44.72 -57.72
C PRO A 962 79.37 -44.41 -58.33
N LYS A 963 78.60 -43.64 -57.55
CA LYS A 963 77.25 -43.08 -57.75
C LYS A 963 77.37 -41.59 -58.15
N VAL A 964 76.60 -41.11 -59.14
CA VAL A 964 76.49 -39.72 -59.64
C VAL A 964 75.13 -39.58 -60.40
N GLU A 965 74.47 -38.44 -60.66
CA GLU A 965 74.13 -37.21 -59.90
C GLU A 965 73.20 -36.31 -60.79
N SER A 966 73.07 -35.00 -60.50
CA SER A 966 72.43 -33.90 -61.28
C SER A 966 70.88 -33.83 -61.32
N CYS A 967 70.14 -32.72 -61.18
CA CYS A 967 70.33 -31.25 -60.93
C CYS A 967 69.76 -30.36 -62.05
N MET A 968 69.09 -29.25 -61.66
CA MET A 968 69.00 -27.94 -62.38
C MET A 968 68.22 -27.89 -63.73
N ASP A 969 67.65 -26.78 -64.21
CA ASP A 969 67.35 -25.45 -63.61
C ASP A 969 66.22 -24.71 -64.38
N ASP A 970 65.79 -23.57 -63.81
CA ASP A 970 65.30 -22.31 -64.43
C ASP A 970 64.04 -22.20 -65.34
N GLY A 971 63.51 -20.96 -65.39
CA GLY A 971 62.35 -20.48 -66.17
C GLY A 971 62.67 -20.14 -67.64
N GLU A 972 61.95 -19.25 -68.35
CA GLU A 972 60.99 -18.18 -67.97
C GLU A 972 59.87 -18.01 -69.06
N ASP A 973 59.15 -16.88 -69.02
CA ASP A 973 58.43 -16.19 -70.13
C ASP A 973 56.99 -16.58 -70.59
N GLU A 974 56.05 -15.77 -70.09
CA GLU A 974 55.09 -14.87 -70.79
C GLU A 974 54.08 -15.31 -71.90
N ASP A 975 52.86 -14.81 -71.68
CA ASP A 975 51.83 -14.29 -72.58
C ASP A 975 50.83 -15.14 -73.43
N GLU A 976 49.56 -14.72 -73.25
CA GLU A 976 48.28 -14.87 -73.96
C GLU A 976 48.08 -15.84 -75.16
N VAL A 977 46.89 -16.47 -75.23
CA VAL A 977 45.78 -16.10 -76.15
C VAL A 977 44.62 -17.11 -76.11
N ILE A 978 43.45 -16.60 -75.71
CA ILE A 978 42.05 -16.85 -76.16
C ILE A 978 41.74 -18.11 -77.00
N PHE A 979 40.70 -18.85 -76.60
CA PHE A 979 39.65 -19.31 -77.54
C PHE A 979 38.24 -19.17 -76.96
N ASN A 980 37.38 -18.44 -77.68
CA ASN A 980 35.93 -18.30 -77.46
C ASN A 980 35.16 -19.29 -78.34
N GLU A 981 33.98 -19.74 -77.91
CA GLU A 981 32.75 -19.89 -78.72
C GLU A 981 31.62 -20.50 -77.85
N GLY A 982 30.33 -20.15 -77.95
CA GLY A 982 29.71 -19.10 -78.77
C GLY A 982 28.51 -19.57 -79.61
N GLY A 983 27.29 -19.30 -79.16
CA GLY A 983 26.16 -18.99 -80.06
C GLY A 983 25.09 -20.06 -80.36
N ASN A 984 23.83 -19.74 -80.03
CA ASN A 984 22.71 -19.46 -80.97
C ASN A 984 21.37 -19.47 -80.18
N SER A 985 20.59 -18.39 -80.08
CA SER A 985 19.90 -17.57 -81.10
C SER A 985 18.59 -18.19 -81.63
N ALA A 986 17.43 -17.60 -81.25
CA ALA A 986 16.30 -17.29 -82.15
C ALA A 986 15.08 -16.61 -81.46
N SER A 987 14.60 -15.51 -82.06
CA SER A 987 13.22 -14.92 -82.08
C SER A 987 12.36 -14.88 -80.79
N THR A 988 12.07 -13.73 -80.15
CA THR A 988 11.20 -12.58 -80.53
C THR A 988 9.68 -12.82 -80.42
N LEU A 989 8.98 -12.11 -79.51
CA LEU A 989 7.83 -11.24 -79.82
C LEU A 989 7.29 -10.42 -78.60
N PHE A 990 7.57 -9.11 -78.60
CA PHE A 990 6.66 -7.96 -78.29
C PHE A 990 5.86 -7.88 -76.95
N ASN A 991 5.67 -6.71 -76.32
CA ASN A 991 6.29 -5.37 -76.39
C ASN A 991 5.72 -4.46 -75.27
N LYS A 992 6.27 -3.23 -75.14
CA LYS A 992 5.74 -2.04 -74.41
C LYS A 992 5.83 -2.07 -72.88
N PHE A 993 6.24 -1.01 -72.17
CA PHE A 993 6.87 0.33 -72.38
C PHE A 993 6.70 0.98 -70.95
N LYS A 994 7.49 1.89 -70.37
CA LYS A 994 8.57 2.78 -70.85
C LYS A 994 9.37 3.33 -69.63
N ASN A 995 10.63 3.67 -69.88
CA ASN A 995 11.61 4.43 -69.05
C ASN A 995 11.02 5.64 -68.28
N LYS A 996 11.63 6.17 -67.20
CA LYS A 996 12.92 6.92 -67.16
C LYS A 996 13.37 7.12 -65.68
N MET A 997 14.63 6.93 -65.25
CA MET A 997 15.81 7.85 -65.36
C MET A 997 15.50 9.30 -64.90
N GLN A 998 16.31 10.04 -64.10
CA GLN A 998 17.66 9.79 -63.54
C GLN A 998 18.06 10.91 -62.52
N SER A 999 19.09 10.65 -61.70
CA SER A 999 20.16 11.55 -61.18
C SER A 999 19.87 12.85 -60.38
N LYS A 1000 20.70 13.10 -59.34
CA LYS A 1000 21.82 14.07 -59.39
C LYS A 1000 22.92 13.82 -58.33
N MET A 1001 24.12 14.40 -58.53
CA MET A 1001 25.41 14.16 -57.83
C MET A 1001 26.01 15.44 -57.19
N ALA A 1002 27.19 15.27 -56.55
CA ALA A 1002 28.23 16.24 -56.06
C ALA A 1002 28.05 16.74 -54.60
N GLY A 1003 29.07 16.96 -53.74
CA GLY A 1003 30.56 16.79 -53.77
C GLY A 1003 31.11 17.06 -52.33
N GLU A 1004 32.38 17.38 -51.99
CA GLU A 1004 33.72 17.39 -52.62
C GLU A 1004 34.77 17.86 -51.56
N GLY A 1005 35.93 17.20 -51.33
CA GLY A 1005 36.96 17.65 -50.35
C GLY A 1005 37.91 16.56 -49.79
N ASP A 1006 39.18 16.89 -49.48
CA ASP A 1006 40.32 15.96 -49.58
C ASP A 1006 41.34 16.00 -48.40
N ASN A 1007 41.92 14.83 -48.02
CA ASN A 1007 43.28 14.59 -47.43
C ASN A 1007 43.70 15.16 -46.01
N PRO A 1008 44.83 14.74 -45.37
CA PRO A 1008 45.83 13.65 -45.65
C PRO A 1008 46.40 12.81 -44.44
N PHE A 1009 47.32 11.85 -44.73
CA PHE A 1009 48.44 11.29 -43.90
C PHE A 1009 48.15 10.40 -42.64
N GLU A 1010 48.94 9.40 -42.21
CA GLU A 1010 50.14 8.70 -42.74
C GLU A 1010 50.34 7.28 -42.08
N SER A 1011 51.20 6.45 -42.70
CA SER A 1011 51.76 5.10 -42.39
C SER A 1011 52.23 4.78 -40.93
N ILE A 1012 52.77 3.59 -40.51
CA ILE A 1012 53.69 2.60 -41.13
C ILE A 1012 53.66 1.24 -40.37
N GLN A 1013 54.30 0.18 -40.91
CA GLN A 1013 54.45 -1.18 -40.32
C GLN A 1013 55.53 -1.26 -39.20
N LEU A 1014 55.60 -2.37 -38.44
CA LEU A 1014 56.76 -3.32 -38.41
C LEU A 1014 56.70 -4.39 -37.28
N THR A 1015 56.77 -5.65 -37.73
CA THR A 1015 57.49 -6.88 -37.26
C THR A 1015 58.06 -7.11 -35.82
N PRO A 1016 58.35 -8.39 -35.44
CA PRO A 1016 58.31 -8.87 -34.04
C PRO A 1016 59.67 -9.38 -33.48
N LYS A 1017 59.61 -10.22 -32.40
CA LYS A 1017 60.70 -10.86 -31.60
C LYS A 1017 61.29 -9.94 -30.52
N GLN A 1018 61.83 -10.35 -29.37
CA GLN A 1018 62.03 -11.66 -28.67
C GLN A 1018 62.21 -11.34 -27.15
N GLN A 1019 62.51 -12.20 -26.16
CA GLN A 1019 62.99 -13.60 -26.02
C GLN A 1019 62.63 -14.13 -24.58
N LEU A 1020 62.72 -15.45 -24.33
CA LEU A 1020 63.01 -16.18 -23.05
C LEU A 1020 62.55 -15.62 -21.67
N SER A 1021 62.04 -16.42 -20.72
CA SER A 1021 62.70 -17.62 -20.17
C SER A 1021 61.81 -18.43 -19.20
N ASN A 1022 62.19 -19.68 -18.97
CA ASN A 1022 61.69 -20.68 -18.01
C ASN A 1022 61.12 -20.13 -16.68
N ILE A 1023 59.96 -20.63 -16.27
CA ILE A 1023 59.79 -21.72 -15.28
C ILE A 1023 58.54 -22.52 -15.64
#